data_AF-H0EES7-F1
#
_entry.id   AF-H0EES7-F1
#
_cell.length_a   1.000
_cell.length_b   1.000
_cell.length_c   1.000
_cell.angle_alpha   90.00
_cell.angle_beta   90.00
_cell.angle_gamma   90.00
#
_symmetry.space_group_name_H-M   'P 1'
#
loop_
_entity.id
_entity.type
_entity.pdbx_description
1 polymer ?
#
loop_
_entity_poly.entity_id
_entity_poly.type
_entity_poly.pdbx_seq_one_letter_code
_entity_poly.pdbx_strand_id
1 'polypeptide(L)'
;MELTAILLEVTELSDKSLASRAQVLKHAIETTSEQVEENNHGATLELLRWNLELEPTNQRILRIETLIQQAEAFKTKHKSSFPATSLFPNAEKWSACLTPVLARAPNPALGVMRPFNGAVLLGNLQSSVKSPRTSVVDTSFAISVRMALYTSHFIEDIKLMARVPTEELLSLLHALLLTVEVVSDELDLLAAGETPDWAFGIVEDEIDELHNAKGWESSSNETNDNHSVRVIRGLINVFLQHANNGPGQYYATKALSHLVSNLWRGLAINKLINTYCNRLVSDIAGASATAEKTFIALVKLNAALAVYQEDEIPVASNRLIFAVKQISSWSPDLATTNRYVAAEACRALQILLPAIKDVYGTYWESALSLCTSIWESSEIGNLSDEDLPMIGMSLKLYSILRKMEDANDDLEEALAKQAQPISNALVRLLKLGREKEHQPSEFVDTLLLRQLRYVSAEKVEDADELYPLLASENKNLQSAAYDLLQRALPQIQQQISVNVLLEGKVARLPDELLSLLLDPPSIENFSDEQLDEFPLTIRGYLLSWHLVYESELLKSENYIDPLLTLLFDLLSTYNGISGDLSKFEPSMISRYEIWTAFDSESPKRDMSWLLVNLYYLCLKYTPNLTRNWWLDCKSKQIKLAASKLTDKVFSPILIQEVKDDVTKWASEQDTTDDKKELIVKTSKNSADILAGVEIDETMMQIVVSLPTEYPLQGVEVRGVNRVAVNEKTWRAWQVIAQGVMRLNTIVDGLILFRDNVGAAMAGKTECAICYSIIATDKRMPDKRCGTCKNLFHAGA
;
A
#
# COMPACT_ATOMS: atom_id res chain seq x y z
N MET A 1 -39.67 2.16 -35.70
CA MET A 1 -38.49 1.80 -34.89
C MET A 1 -37.48 2.94 -34.83
N GLU A 2 -36.83 3.34 -35.93
CA GLU A 2 -35.81 4.42 -35.90
C GLU A 2 -36.33 5.75 -35.32
N LEU A 3 -37.54 6.18 -35.69
CA LEU A 3 -38.15 7.38 -35.12
C LEU A 3 -38.34 7.28 -33.60
N THR A 4 -38.75 6.11 -33.09
CA THR A 4 -38.92 5.88 -31.65
C THR A 4 -37.57 5.88 -30.93
N ALA A 5 -36.52 5.31 -31.54
CA ALA A 5 -35.17 5.35 -31.01
C ALA A 5 -34.62 6.78 -30.94
N ILE A 6 -34.82 7.58 -32.00
CA ILE A 6 -34.44 9.01 -32.02
C ILE A 6 -35.17 9.79 -30.93
N LEU A 7 -36.46 9.53 -30.72
CA LEU A 7 -37.20 10.20 -29.65
C LEU A 7 -36.68 9.82 -28.27
N LEU A 8 -36.32 8.56 -28.04
CA LEU A 8 -35.72 8.11 -26.78
C LEU A 8 -34.32 8.71 -26.56
N GLU A 9 -33.50 8.79 -27.61
CA GLU A 9 -32.20 9.47 -27.58
C GLU A 9 -32.36 10.93 -27.14
N VAL A 10 -33.35 11.65 -27.68
CA VAL A 10 -33.67 13.03 -27.27
C VAL A 10 -34.12 13.12 -25.81
N THR A 11 -34.69 12.05 -25.24
CA THR A 11 -35.06 12.02 -23.81
C THR A 11 -33.88 11.86 -22.85
N GLU A 12 -32.73 11.39 -23.34
CA GLU A 12 -31.50 11.25 -22.56
C GLU A 12 -30.69 12.55 -22.48
N LEU A 13 -31.05 13.55 -23.29
CA LEU A 13 -30.41 14.86 -23.28
C LEU A 13 -30.70 15.62 -21.98
N SER A 14 -29.73 16.41 -21.53
CA SER A 14 -29.86 17.23 -20.31
C SER A 14 -30.94 18.33 -20.41
N ASP A 15 -31.42 18.65 -21.61
CA ASP A 15 -32.49 19.63 -21.84
C ASP A 15 -33.88 19.04 -21.52
N LYS A 16 -34.39 19.38 -20.34
CA LYS A 16 -35.70 18.92 -19.84
C LYS A 16 -36.89 19.35 -20.72
N SER A 17 -36.78 20.46 -21.44
CA SER A 17 -37.84 20.95 -22.33
C SER A 17 -37.93 20.09 -23.59
N LEU A 18 -36.77 19.78 -24.21
CA LEU A 18 -36.71 18.88 -25.36
C LEU A 18 -37.08 17.45 -24.98
N ALA A 19 -36.58 16.94 -23.86
CA ALA A 19 -36.91 15.61 -23.36
C ALA A 19 -38.42 15.43 -23.13
N SER A 20 -39.08 16.41 -22.48
CA SER A 20 -40.54 16.35 -22.25
C SER A 20 -41.36 16.39 -23.54
N ARG A 21 -40.94 17.20 -24.53
CA ARG A 21 -41.60 17.25 -25.86
C ARG A 21 -41.41 15.95 -26.64
N ALA A 22 -40.23 15.34 -26.56
CA ALA A 22 -39.96 14.05 -27.19
C ALA A 22 -40.80 12.92 -26.56
N GLN A 23 -40.98 12.92 -25.23
CA GLN A 23 -41.89 11.99 -24.54
C GLN A 23 -43.34 12.14 -24.98
N VAL A 24 -43.85 13.38 -25.09
CA VAL A 24 -45.21 13.64 -25.57
C VAL A 24 -45.40 13.15 -27.01
N LEU A 25 -44.43 13.41 -27.88
CA LEU A 25 -44.48 12.98 -29.28
C LEU A 25 -44.41 11.44 -29.40
N LYS A 26 -43.56 10.80 -28.60
CA LYS A 26 -43.48 9.34 -28.52
C LYS A 26 -44.82 8.74 -28.08
N HIS A 27 -45.43 9.27 -27.03
CA HIS A 27 -46.71 8.80 -26.54
C HIS A 27 -47.82 8.95 -27.59
N ALA A 28 -47.85 10.07 -28.32
CA ALA A 28 -48.80 10.27 -29.42
C ALA A 28 -48.62 9.23 -30.55
N ILE A 29 -47.37 8.87 -30.89
CA ILE A 29 -47.06 7.85 -31.90
C ILE A 29 -47.49 6.45 -31.44
N GLU A 30 -47.23 6.10 -30.18
CA GLU A 30 -47.66 4.83 -29.58
C GLU A 30 -49.19 4.70 -29.60
N THR A 31 -49.90 5.75 -29.17
CA THR A 31 -51.38 5.76 -29.13
C THR A 31 -52.01 5.71 -30.53
N THR A 32 -51.34 6.29 -31.54
CA THR A 32 -51.82 6.28 -32.93
C THR A 32 -51.58 4.93 -33.61
N SER A 33 -50.47 4.25 -33.25
CA SER A 33 -50.13 2.93 -33.81
C SER A 33 -50.99 1.81 -33.23
N GLU A 34 -51.51 1.98 -31.99
CA GLU A 34 -52.43 1.04 -31.34
C GLU A 34 -53.81 0.94 -32.01
N GLN A 35 -54.23 1.95 -32.77
CA GLN A 35 -55.51 1.94 -33.48
C GLN A 35 -55.48 1.12 -34.78
N VAL A 36 -54.31 0.61 -35.20
CA VAL A 36 -54.12 -0.01 -36.51
C VAL A 36 -53.93 -1.53 -36.47
N GLU A 37 -53.46 -2.16 -35.38
CA GLU A 37 -53.35 -3.64 -35.30
C GLU A 37 -53.10 -4.18 -33.88
N GLU A 38 -53.69 -5.34 -33.52
CA GLU A 38 -53.41 -6.13 -32.30
C GLU A 38 -51.97 -6.69 -32.21
N ASN A 39 -51.14 -6.48 -33.24
CA ASN A 39 -49.76 -7.00 -33.38
C ASN A 39 -48.64 -6.04 -32.94
N ASN A 40 -48.97 -4.88 -32.36
CA ASN A 40 -47.98 -3.84 -32.03
C ASN A 40 -47.03 -4.19 -30.87
N HIS A 41 -47.18 -5.37 -30.23
CA HIS A 41 -46.22 -5.90 -29.27
C HIS A 41 -44.81 -6.03 -29.87
N GLY A 42 -44.72 -6.38 -31.15
CA GLY A 42 -43.45 -6.66 -31.83
C GLY A 42 -42.52 -5.45 -31.91
N ALA A 43 -43.03 -4.26 -32.23
CA ALA A 43 -42.18 -3.09 -32.53
C ALA A 43 -41.37 -2.57 -31.33
N THR A 44 -41.95 -2.58 -30.12
CA THR A 44 -41.23 -2.17 -28.89
C THR A 44 -40.23 -3.23 -28.46
N LEU A 45 -40.60 -4.50 -28.51
CA LEU A 45 -39.71 -5.61 -28.17
C LEU A 45 -38.57 -5.77 -29.17
N GLU A 46 -38.83 -5.55 -30.46
CA GLU A 46 -37.81 -5.47 -31.52
C GLU A 46 -36.87 -4.30 -31.32
N LEU A 47 -37.38 -3.12 -30.93
CA LEU A 47 -36.52 -1.97 -30.61
C LEU A 47 -35.60 -2.24 -29.42
N LEU A 48 -36.11 -2.84 -28.35
CA LEU A 48 -35.32 -3.21 -27.17
C LEU A 48 -34.19 -4.17 -27.56
N ARG A 49 -34.54 -5.27 -28.23
CA ARG A 49 -33.56 -6.26 -28.70
C ARG A 49 -32.54 -5.67 -29.66
N TRP A 50 -33.01 -4.91 -30.65
CA TRP A 50 -32.14 -4.26 -31.63
C TRP A 50 -31.14 -3.31 -30.97
N ASN A 51 -31.56 -2.52 -29.97
CA ASN A 51 -30.67 -1.57 -29.31
C ASN A 51 -29.62 -2.24 -28.40
N LEU A 52 -29.99 -3.34 -27.71
CA LEU A 52 -29.06 -4.15 -26.92
C LEU A 52 -27.96 -4.79 -27.79
N GLU A 53 -28.25 -4.94 -29.09
CA GLU A 53 -27.41 -5.59 -30.07
C GLU A 53 -26.55 -4.63 -30.91
N LEU A 54 -26.67 -3.31 -30.69
CA LEU A 54 -25.89 -2.31 -31.40
C LEU A 54 -24.47 -2.22 -30.88
N GLU A 55 -23.53 -1.92 -31.78
CA GLU A 55 -22.17 -1.55 -31.41
C GLU A 55 -22.17 -0.29 -30.51
N PRO A 56 -21.31 -0.23 -29.49
CA PRO A 56 -21.21 0.90 -28.56
C PRO A 56 -21.03 2.27 -29.22
N THR A 57 -20.36 2.32 -30.39
CA THR A 57 -20.11 3.55 -31.14
C THR A 57 -21.28 3.97 -32.03
N ASN A 58 -22.38 3.23 -32.04
CA ASN A 58 -23.54 3.55 -32.86
C ASN A 58 -24.24 4.82 -32.34
N GLN A 59 -24.50 5.78 -33.23
CA GLN A 59 -25.15 7.04 -32.89
C GLN A 59 -26.58 6.89 -32.33
N ARG A 60 -27.21 5.72 -32.49
CA ARG A 60 -28.57 5.42 -32.02
C ARG A 60 -28.59 4.54 -30.77
N ILE A 61 -27.44 4.32 -30.15
CA ILE A 61 -27.36 3.55 -28.92
C ILE A 61 -28.03 4.32 -27.77
N LEU A 62 -28.86 3.63 -27.00
CA LEU A 62 -29.53 4.20 -25.83
C LEU A 62 -28.80 3.76 -24.55
N ARG A 63 -29.00 4.50 -23.46
CA ARG A 63 -28.55 4.09 -22.13
C ARG A 63 -29.28 2.84 -21.65
N ILE A 64 -28.61 2.02 -20.84
CA ILE A 64 -29.19 0.76 -20.35
C ILE A 64 -30.43 1.03 -19.49
N GLU A 65 -30.40 2.07 -18.65
CA GLU A 65 -31.54 2.44 -17.81
C GLU A 65 -32.74 2.87 -18.64
N THR A 66 -32.52 3.52 -19.78
CA THR A 66 -33.59 3.87 -20.73
C THR A 66 -34.25 2.61 -21.28
N LEU A 67 -33.46 1.59 -21.66
CA LEU A 67 -33.98 0.31 -22.13
C LEU A 67 -34.74 -0.45 -21.04
N ILE A 68 -34.20 -0.46 -19.81
CA ILE A 68 -34.86 -1.06 -18.63
C ILE A 68 -36.21 -0.38 -18.36
N GLN A 69 -36.27 0.96 -18.37
CA GLN A 69 -37.50 1.72 -18.17
C GLN A 69 -38.55 1.38 -19.24
N GLN A 70 -38.14 1.26 -20.51
CA GLN A 70 -39.04 0.87 -21.59
C GLN A 70 -39.55 -0.57 -21.42
N ALA A 71 -38.68 -1.49 -21.03
CA ALA A 71 -39.03 -2.88 -20.76
C ALA A 71 -39.99 -3.03 -19.58
N GLU A 72 -39.77 -2.30 -18.48
CA GLU A 72 -40.68 -2.27 -17.31
C GLU A 72 -42.05 -1.67 -17.64
N ALA A 73 -42.07 -0.55 -18.39
CA ALA A 73 -43.31 0.06 -18.85
C ALA A 73 -44.12 -0.90 -19.74
N PHE A 74 -43.45 -1.61 -20.65
CA PHE A 74 -44.05 -2.63 -21.50
C PHE A 74 -44.58 -3.81 -20.67
N LYS A 75 -43.75 -4.36 -19.77
CA LYS A 75 -44.11 -5.47 -18.87
C LYS A 75 -45.33 -5.11 -18.01
N THR A 76 -45.38 -3.92 -17.45
CA THR A 76 -46.49 -3.43 -16.62
C THR A 76 -47.78 -3.30 -17.41
N LYS A 77 -47.70 -2.78 -18.64
CA LYS A 77 -48.86 -2.57 -19.53
C LYS A 77 -49.44 -3.87 -20.06
N HIS A 78 -48.60 -4.80 -20.51
CA HIS A 78 -49.02 -6.02 -21.21
C HIS A 78 -49.03 -7.29 -20.33
N LYS A 79 -48.43 -7.25 -19.14
CA LYS A 79 -48.43 -8.33 -18.13
C LYS A 79 -48.02 -9.70 -18.70
N SER A 80 -48.99 -10.57 -18.96
CA SER A 80 -48.78 -11.93 -19.46
C SER A 80 -49.13 -12.13 -20.94
N SER A 81 -49.52 -11.07 -21.65
CA SER A 81 -50.01 -11.16 -23.04
C SER A 81 -48.90 -11.23 -24.11
N PHE A 82 -47.63 -11.35 -23.71
CA PHE A 82 -46.48 -11.40 -24.62
C PHE A 82 -45.57 -12.61 -24.33
N PRO A 83 -44.78 -13.11 -25.30
CA PRO A 83 -43.77 -14.14 -25.04
C PRO A 83 -42.69 -13.60 -24.09
N ALA A 84 -42.44 -14.22 -22.94
CA ALA A 84 -41.45 -13.71 -21.99
C ALA A 84 -40.04 -13.61 -22.62
N THR A 85 -39.71 -14.54 -23.52
CA THR A 85 -38.44 -14.63 -24.25
C THR A 85 -38.12 -13.40 -25.09
N SER A 86 -39.14 -12.74 -25.66
CA SER A 86 -38.94 -11.56 -26.51
C SER A 86 -38.49 -10.33 -25.74
N LEU A 87 -38.57 -10.34 -24.41
CA LEU A 87 -38.06 -9.26 -23.55
C LEU A 87 -36.54 -9.36 -23.35
N PHE A 88 -35.94 -10.53 -23.58
CA PHE A 88 -34.51 -10.78 -23.35
C PHE A 88 -33.69 -10.69 -24.65
N PRO A 89 -32.37 -10.43 -24.56
CA PRO A 89 -31.46 -10.45 -25.71
C PRO A 89 -31.50 -11.79 -26.46
N ASN A 90 -31.04 -11.79 -27.72
CA ASN A 90 -30.80 -13.04 -28.43
C ASN A 90 -29.58 -13.77 -27.84
N ALA A 91 -29.81 -14.94 -27.23
CA ALA A 91 -28.75 -15.71 -26.57
C ALA A 91 -27.68 -16.24 -27.53
N GLU A 92 -28.03 -16.57 -28.78
CA GLU A 92 -27.05 -17.00 -29.79
C GLU A 92 -26.13 -15.87 -30.19
N LYS A 93 -26.68 -14.67 -30.39
CA LYS A 93 -25.90 -13.46 -30.70
C LYS A 93 -25.03 -13.05 -29.52
N TRP A 94 -25.53 -13.14 -28.29
CA TRP A 94 -24.74 -12.89 -27.09
C TRP A 94 -23.55 -13.86 -27.01
N SER A 95 -23.80 -15.17 -27.20
CA SER A 95 -22.73 -16.18 -27.23
C SER A 95 -21.69 -15.91 -28.34
N ALA A 96 -22.15 -15.47 -29.52
CA ALA A 96 -21.26 -15.07 -30.61
C ALA A 96 -20.40 -13.85 -30.24
N CYS A 97 -20.96 -12.85 -29.55
CA CYS A 97 -20.23 -11.68 -29.06
C CYS A 97 -19.22 -12.01 -27.94
N LEU A 98 -19.49 -13.05 -27.14
CA LEU A 98 -18.57 -13.53 -26.10
C LEU A 98 -17.42 -14.38 -26.65
N THR A 99 -17.61 -15.03 -27.81
CA THR A 99 -16.63 -15.96 -28.37
C THR A 99 -15.22 -15.34 -28.54
N PRO A 100 -15.05 -14.11 -29.07
CA PRO A 100 -13.73 -13.49 -29.20
C PRO A 100 -12.98 -13.29 -27.88
N VAL A 101 -13.68 -12.91 -26.80
CA VAL A 101 -13.05 -12.70 -25.49
C VAL A 101 -12.75 -14.04 -24.81
N LEU A 102 -13.65 -15.02 -24.91
CA LEU A 102 -13.46 -16.37 -24.36
C LEU A 102 -12.42 -17.20 -25.13
N ALA A 103 -12.08 -16.83 -26.37
CA ALA A 103 -11.01 -17.46 -27.14
C ALA A 103 -9.60 -17.03 -26.68
N ARG A 104 -9.49 -16.01 -25.82
CA ARG A 104 -8.21 -15.54 -25.29
C ARG A 104 -7.80 -16.35 -24.07
N ALA A 105 -6.50 -16.53 -23.90
CA ALA A 105 -5.98 -17.02 -22.64
C ALA A 105 -6.26 -16.00 -21.52
N PRO A 106 -6.75 -16.43 -20.36
CA PRO A 106 -6.83 -15.58 -19.18
C PRO A 106 -5.44 -15.07 -18.76
N ASN A 107 -5.33 -13.87 -18.21
CA ASN A 107 -4.06 -13.37 -17.69
C ASN A 107 -3.56 -14.31 -16.55
N PRO A 108 -2.33 -14.86 -16.64
CA PRO A 108 -1.81 -15.78 -15.63
C PRO A 108 -1.72 -15.17 -14.22
N ALA A 109 -1.57 -13.85 -14.08
CA ALA A 109 -1.53 -13.16 -12.79
C ALA A 109 -2.75 -13.46 -11.90
N LEU A 110 -3.93 -13.64 -12.51
CA LEU A 110 -5.17 -14.03 -11.82
C LEU A 110 -5.01 -15.35 -11.03
N GLY A 111 -4.07 -16.21 -11.44
CA GLY A 111 -3.70 -17.46 -10.76
C GLY A 111 -3.08 -17.27 -9.37
N VAL A 112 -2.93 -16.05 -8.88
CA VAL A 112 -2.53 -15.78 -7.49
C VAL A 112 -3.75 -15.72 -6.55
N MET A 113 -4.87 -15.17 -6.99
CA MET A 113 -5.99 -14.75 -6.11
C MET A 113 -7.17 -15.72 -6.08
N ARG A 114 -7.34 -16.58 -7.08
CA ARG A 114 -8.56 -17.38 -7.27
C ARG A 114 -8.54 -18.73 -6.51
N PRO A 115 -9.68 -19.28 -6.10
CA PRO A 115 -9.72 -20.60 -5.44
C PRO A 115 -9.24 -21.77 -6.32
N PHE A 116 -9.36 -21.63 -7.64
CA PHE A 116 -9.00 -22.63 -8.65
C PHE A 116 -7.94 -22.12 -9.64
N ASN A 117 -6.94 -21.43 -9.09
CA ASN A 117 -5.84 -20.79 -9.79
C ASN A 117 -5.20 -21.60 -10.94
N GLY A 118 -5.01 -22.90 -10.77
CA GLY A 118 -4.43 -23.76 -11.80
C GLY A 118 -5.26 -23.85 -13.09
N ALA A 119 -6.55 -23.56 -13.04
CA ALA A 119 -7.42 -23.49 -14.20
C ALA A 119 -7.11 -22.29 -15.11
N VAL A 120 -6.69 -21.16 -14.54
CA VAL A 120 -6.20 -19.98 -15.29
C VAL A 120 -5.01 -20.38 -16.17
N LEU A 121 -4.07 -21.12 -15.55
CA LEU A 121 -2.82 -21.56 -16.16
C LEU A 121 -3.05 -22.69 -17.19
N LEU A 122 -4.04 -23.55 -16.97
CA LEU A 122 -4.48 -24.55 -17.98
C LEU A 122 -5.06 -23.88 -19.23
N GLY A 123 -5.84 -22.81 -19.08
CA GLY A 123 -6.38 -22.04 -20.21
C GLY A 123 -5.26 -21.44 -21.08
N ASN A 124 -4.17 -21.00 -20.47
CA ASN A 124 -2.98 -20.50 -21.17
C ASN A 124 -2.32 -21.57 -22.04
N LEU A 125 -2.10 -22.78 -21.51
CA LEU A 125 -1.48 -23.89 -22.24
C LEU A 125 -2.30 -24.36 -23.46
N GLN A 126 -3.62 -24.18 -23.42
CA GLN A 126 -4.53 -24.60 -24.49
C GLN A 126 -4.77 -23.52 -25.56
N SER A 127 -4.32 -22.28 -25.33
CA SER A 127 -4.52 -21.18 -26.26
C SER A 127 -3.52 -21.25 -27.42
N SER A 128 -4.02 -21.17 -28.67
CA SER A 128 -3.18 -20.99 -29.86
C SER A 128 -2.98 -19.51 -30.22
N VAL A 129 -3.68 -18.62 -29.53
CA VAL A 129 -3.81 -17.19 -29.85
C VAL A 129 -3.18 -16.36 -28.73
N LYS A 130 -1.92 -15.96 -28.92
CA LYS A 130 -1.25 -14.91 -28.12
C LYS A 130 -1.45 -13.53 -28.77
N SER A 131 -2.60 -13.26 -29.38
CA SER A 131 -2.80 -12.02 -30.12
C SER A 131 -3.12 -10.85 -29.17
N PRO A 132 -2.59 -9.64 -29.44
CA PRO A 132 -2.96 -8.45 -28.70
C PRO A 132 -4.46 -8.20 -28.81
N ARG A 133 -5.02 -7.58 -27.76
CA ARG A 133 -6.41 -7.14 -27.72
C ARG A 133 -6.66 -6.17 -28.87
N THR A 134 -7.75 -6.39 -29.61
CA THR A 134 -8.14 -5.51 -30.73
C THR A 134 -9.42 -4.77 -30.37
N SER A 135 -9.63 -3.58 -30.93
CA SER A 135 -10.88 -2.81 -30.77
C SER A 135 -12.14 -3.63 -31.09
N VAL A 136 -12.04 -4.61 -31.99
CA VAL A 136 -13.15 -5.53 -32.35
C VAL A 136 -13.54 -6.43 -31.18
N VAL A 137 -12.56 -6.89 -30.38
CA VAL A 137 -12.81 -7.71 -29.19
C VAL A 137 -13.52 -6.88 -28.13
N ASP A 138 -13.08 -5.64 -27.91
CA ASP A 138 -13.71 -4.72 -26.95
C ASP A 138 -15.12 -4.32 -27.36
N THR A 139 -15.32 -4.02 -28.63
CA THR A 139 -16.64 -3.70 -29.19
C THR A 139 -17.60 -4.89 -29.01
N SER A 140 -17.16 -6.11 -29.29
CA SER A 140 -17.98 -7.33 -29.12
C SER A 140 -18.28 -7.63 -27.66
N PHE A 141 -17.30 -7.45 -26.77
CA PHE A 141 -17.47 -7.69 -25.35
C PHE A 141 -18.39 -6.65 -24.71
N ALA A 142 -18.27 -5.37 -25.08
CA ALA A 142 -19.16 -4.31 -24.63
C ALA A 142 -20.64 -4.58 -24.97
N ILE A 143 -20.93 -5.15 -26.16
CA ILE A 143 -22.29 -5.62 -26.50
C ILE A 143 -22.76 -6.67 -25.50
N SER A 144 -21.89 -7.62 -25.15
CA SER A 144 -22.20 -8.68 -24.19
C SER A 144 -22.46 -8.12 -22.78
N VAL A 145 -21.68 -7.13 -22.33
CA VAL A 145 -21.88 -6.45 -21.04
C VAL A 145 -23.21 -5.70 -21.03
N ARG A 146 -23.56 -4.99 -22.09
CA ARG A 146 -24.87 -4.32 -22.21
C ARG A 146 -26.04 -5.30 -22.12
N MET A 147 -25.94 -6.44 -22.79
CA MET A 147 -26.93 -7.53 -22.67
C MET A 147 -26.99 -8.08 -21.23
N ALA A 148 -25.85 -8.17 -20.56
CA ALA A 148 -25.73 -8.64 -19.18
C ALA A 148 -26.40 -7.69 -18.18
N LEU A 149 -26.09 -6.40 -18.25
CA LEU A 149 -26.67 -5.34 -17.40
C LEU A 149 -28.20 -5.25 -17.55
N TYR A 150 -28.69 -5.33 -18.79
CA TYR A 150 -30.13 -5.36 -19.01
C TYR A 150 -30.77 -6.64 -18.44
N THR A 151 -30.13 -7.80 -18.63
CA THR A 151 -30.68 -9.09 -18.19
C THR A 151 -30.62 -9.26 -16.67
N SER A 152 -29.57 -8.76 -16.01
CA SER A 152 -29.43 -8.82 -14.55
C SER A 152 -30.58 -8.11 -13.83
N HIS A 153 -31.10 -7.03 -14.40
CA HIS A 153 -32.26 -6.32 -13.83
C HIS A 153 -33.52 -7.19 -13.75
N PHE A 154 -33.71 -8.11 -14.70
CA PHE A 154 -34.92 -8.94 -14.79
C PHE A 154 -34.76 -10.35 -14.21
N ILE A 155 -33.55 -10.76 -13.82
CA ILE A 155 -33.27 -12.13 -13.37
C ILE A 155 -33.96 -12.49 -12.05
N GLU A 156 -34.22 -11.49 -11.20
CA GLU A 156 -34.88 -11.66 -9.91
C GLU A 156 -36.42 -11.73 -10.04
N ASP A 157 -37.00 -11.41 -11.20
CA ASP A 157 -38.44 -11.52 -11.45
C ASP A 157 -38.84 -12.99 -11.71
N ILE A 158 -39.00 -13.75 -10.62
CA ILE A 158 -39.31 -15.20 -10.65
C ILE A 158 -40.52 -15.51 -11.55
N LYS A 159 -41.53 -14.62 -11.59
CA LYS A 159 -42.75 -14.83 -12.39
C LYS A 159 -42.50 -14.67 -13.89
N LEU A 160 -41.63 -13.72 -14.26
CA LEU A 160 -41.18 -13.56 -15.63
C LEU A 160 -40.30 -14.74 -16.05
N MET A 161 -39.34 -15.13 -15.21
CA MET A 161 -38.39 -16.21 -15.48
C MET A 161 -39.07 -17.58 -15.64
N ALA A 162 -40.12 -17.86 -14.86
CA ALA A 162 -40.90 -19.09 -14.97
C ALA A 162 -41.66 -19.24 -16.31
N ARG A 163 -41.83 -18.15 -17.08
CA ARG A 163 -42.49 -18.15 -18.39
C ARG A 163 -41.52 -18.33 -19.56
N VAL A 164 -40.20 -18.27 -19.30
CA VAL A 164 -39.16 -18.50 -20.30
C VAL A 164 -38.97 -20.02 -20.47
N PRO A 165 -38.96 -20.56 -21.70
CA PRO A 165 -38.63 -21.96 -21.94
C PRO A 165 -37.26 -22.31 -21.34
N THR A 166 -37.16 -23.49 -20.72
CA THR A 166 -35.96 -23.90 -19.98
C THR A 166 -34.69 -23.82 -20.83
N GLU A 167 -34.70 -24.28 -22.09
CA GLU A 167 -33.51 -24.24 -22.97
C GLU A 167 -33.03 -22.81 -23.27
N GLU A 168 -33.95 -21.88 -23.53
CA GLU A 168 -33.62 -20.46 -23.74
C GLU A 168 -33.12 -19.82 -22.45
N LEU A 169 -33.75 -20.14 -21.32
CA LEU A 169 -33.33 -19.68 -20.00
C LEU A 169 -31.92 -20.16 -19.66
N LEU A 170 -31.60 -21.42 -19.93
CA LEU A 170 -30.25 -21.98 -19.74
C LEU A 170 -29.22 -21.23 -20.59
N SER A 171 -29.56 -20.92 -21.84
CA SER A 171 -28.67 -20.20 -22.77
C SER A 171 -28.41 -18.75 -22.31
N LEU A 172 -29.46 -18.06 -21.85
CA LEU A 172 -29.35 -16.70 -21.30
C LEU A 172 -28.51 -16.66 -20.02
N LEU A 173 -28.79 -17.56 -19.06
CA LEU A 173 -28.06 -17.63 -17.80
C LEU A 173 -26.59 -18.04 -18.02
N HIS A 174 -26.33 -18.94 -18.96
CA HIS A 174 -24.97 -19.31 -19.33
C HIS A 174 -24.17 -18.11 -19.87
N ALA A 175 -24.74 -17.34 -20.81
CA ALA A 175 -24.10 -16.16 -21.36
C ALA A 175 -23.92 -15.04 -20.30
N LEU A 176 -24.93 -14.83 -19.45
CA LEU A 176 -24.86 -13.90 -18.34
C LEU A 176 -23.70 -14.24 -17.41
N LEU A 177 -23.67 -15.46 -16.87
CA LEU A 177 -22.66 -15.87 -15.89
C LEU A 177 -21.25 -15.79 -16.48
N LEU A 178 -21.04 -16.22 -17.73
CA LEU A 178 -19.73 -16.06 -18.39
C LEU A 178 -19.36 -14.57 -18.54
N THR A 179 -20.31 -13.71 -18.90
CA THR A 179 -20.06 -12.27 -19.00
C THR A 179 -19.62 -11.70 -17.65
N VAL A 180 -20.34 -12.03 -16.56
CA VAL A 180 -19.98 -11.59 -15.21
C VAL A 180 -18.59 -12.10 -14.80
N GLU A 181 -18.25 -13.36 -15.12
CA GLU A 181 -16.92 -13.89 -14.79
C GLU A 181 -15.79 -13.18 -15.53
N VAL A 182 -15.98 -12.86 -16.82
CA VAL A 182 -15.01 -12.11 -17.62
C VAL A 182 -14.88 -10.69 -17.11
N VAL A 183 -16.00 -9.99 -16.85
CA VAL A 183 -15.99 -8.63 -16.27
C VAL A 183 -15.20 -8.61 -14.96
N SER A 184 -15.47 -9.56 -14.06
CA SER A 184 -14.77 -9.67 -12.78
C SER A 184 -13.26 -9.84 -12.93
N ASP A 185 -12.78 -10.63 -13.90
CA ASP A 185 -11.33 -10.78 -14.11
C ASP A 185 -10.70 -9.56 -14.79
N GLU A 186 -11.43 -8.90 -15.68
CA GLU A 186 -10.98 -7.69 -16.36
C GLU A 186 -10.80 -6.53 -15.38
N LEU A 187 -11.71 -6.38 -14.40
CA LEU A 187 -11.59 -5.35 -13.35
C LEU A 187 -10.43 -5.61 -12.40
N ASP A 188 -10.19 -6.87 -12.02
CA ASP A 188 -9.06 -7.23 -11.16
C ASP A 188 -7.70 -6.90 -11.81
N LEU A 189 -7.65 -6.75 -13.15
CA LEU A 189 -6.45 -6.42 -13.94
C LEU A 189 -6.31 -4.92 -14.28
N LEU A 190 -7.23 -4.08 -13.81
CA LEU A 190 -7.14 -2.63 -13.96
C LEU A 190 -6.28 -2.03 -12.85
N ALA A 191 -5.57 -0.96 -13.21
CA ALA A 191 -4.97 -0.08 -12.20
C ALA A 191 -6.06 0.74 -11.51
N ALA A 192 -5.79 1.21 -10.30
CA ALA A 192 -6.71 2.07 -9.57
C ALA A 192 -7.04 3.34 -10.40
N GLY A 193 -8.34 3.62 -10.58
CA GLY A 193 -8.83 4.76 -11.37
C GLY A 193 -8.77 4.59 -12.89
N GLU A 194 -8.33 3.44 -13.40
CA GLU A 194 -8.38 3.13 -14.82
C GLU A 194 -9.78 2.65 -15.22
N THR A 195 -10.30 3.15 -16.34
CA THR A 195 -11.58 2.68 -16.90
C THR A 195 -11.30 1.67 -18.01
N PRO A 196 -12.00 0.52 -18.04
CA PRO A 196 -11.74 -0.49 -19.05
C PRO A 196 -12.22 -0.03 -20.44
N ASP A 197 -11.45 -0.38 -21.49
CA ASP A 197 -11.74 -0.03 -22.88
C ASP A 197 -13.14 -0.49 -23.36
N TRP A 198 -13.69 -1.55 -22.77
CA TRP A 198 -15.01 -2.08 -23.09
C TRP A 198 -16.17 -1.38 -22.38
N ALA A 199 -15.91 -0.45 -21.45
CA ALA A 199 -16.98 0.21 -20.69
C ALA A 199 -17.83 1.13 -21.58
N PHE A 200 -17.27 1.81 -22.58
CA PHE A 200 -17.99 2.68 -23.53
C PHE A 200 -19.09 3.58 -22.89
N GLY A 201 -18.78 4.20 -21.74
CA GLY A 201 -19.72 5.08 -21.02
C GLY A 201 -20.64 4.39 -20.02
N ILE A 202 -20.48 3.08 -19.79
CA ILE A 202 -20.98 2.37 -18.61
C ILE A 202 -20.28 2.95 -17.37
N VAL A 203 -21.06 3.27 -16.34
CA VAL A 203 -20.53 3.84 -15.09
C VAL A 203 -20.22 2.74 -14.05
N GLU A 204 -19.40 3.06 -13.05
CA GLU A 204 -18.97 2.10 -12.01
C GLU A 204 -20.15 1.45 -11.27
N ASP A 205 -21.18 2.24 -10.92
CA ASP A 205 -22.39 1.73 -10.24
C ASP A 205 -23.08 0.60 -11.03
N GLU A 206 -23.14 0.71 -12.37
CA GLU A 206 -23.75 -0.32 -13.23
C GLU A 206 -22.91 -1.62 -13.22
N ILE A 207 -21.58 -1.50 -13.14
CA ILE A 207 -20.66 -2.64 -13.08
C ILE A 207 -20.80 -3.37 -11.73
N ASP A 208 -21.00 -2.64 -10.64
CA ASP A 208 -21.25 -3.21 -9.32
C ASP A 208 -22.59 -3.95 -9.25
N GLU A 209 -23.64 -3.41 -9.88
CA GLU A 209 -24.93 -4.12 -10.03
C GLU A 209 -24.76 -5.45 -10.77
N LEU A 210 -23.90 -5.50 -11.80
CA LEU A 210 -23.63 -6.73 -12.55
C LEU A 210 -22.93 -7.80 -11.71
N HIS A 211 -22.05 -7.44 -10.78
CA HIS A 211 -21.42 -8.40 -9.86
C HIS A 211 -22.45 -9.08 -8.97
N ASN A 212 -23.50 -8.36 -8.57
CA ASN A 212 -24.58 -8.87 -7.74
C ASN A 212 -25.55 -9.80 -8.51
N ALA A 213 -25.49 -9.82 -9.84
CA ALA A 213 -26.34 -10.66 -10.70
C ALA A 213 -26.13 -12.17 -10.52
N LYS A 214 -25.07 -12.60 -9.81
CA LYS A 214 -24.85 -14.00 -9.41
C LYS A 214 -25.85 -14.49 -8.35
N GLY A 215 -26.61 -13.58 -7.73
CA GLY A 215 -27.52 -13.83 -6.60
C GLY A 215 -28.84 -14.55 -6.92
N TRP A 216 -29.16 -14.86 -8.18
CA TRP A 216 -30.42 -15.50 -8.61
C TRP A 216 -30.71 -16.86 -7.94
N GLU A 217 -29.68 -17.52 -7.39
CA GLU A 217 -29.81 -18.76 -6.62
C GLU A 217 -30.40 -18.53 -5.21
N SER A 218 -30.15 -17.37 -4.59
CA SER A 218 -30.50 -17.10 -3.20
C SER A 218 -32.02 -17.04 -2.97
N SER A 219 -32.78 -16.56 -3.95
CA SER A 219 -34.25 -16.57 -3.98
C SER A 219 -34.88 -17.96 -4.11
N SER A 220 -34.09 -19.00 -4.39
CA SER A 220 -34.59 -20.37 -4.57
C SER A 220 -34.49 -21.25 -3.31
N ASN A 221 -33.72 -20.84 -2.28
CA ASN A 221 -33.54 -21.63 -1.07
C ASN A 221 -34.78 -21.68 -0.15
N GLU A 222 -35.73 -20.76 -0.31
CA GLU A 222 -36.95 -20.73 0.50
C GLU A 222 -38.12 -21.51 -0.12
N THR A 223 -38.03 -21.93 -1.38
CA THR A 223 -39.10 -22.66 -2.05
C THR A 223 -38.59 -23.99 -2.60
N ASN A 224 -39.31 -25.07 -2.28
CA ASN A 224 -39.12 -26.41 -2.82
C ASN A 224 -39.53 -26.47 -4.32
N ASP A 225 -39.17 -25.46 -5.12
CA ASP A 225 -39.58 -25.32 -6.51
C ASP A 225 -38.73 -26.23 -7.39
N ASN A 226 -39.39 -27.25 -7.96
CA ASN A 226 -38.81 -28.22 -8.86
C ASN A 226 -38.29 -27.56 -10.17
N HIS A 227 -38.77 -26.36 -10.52
CA HIS A 227 -38.28 -25.62 -11.68
C HIS A 227 -36.86 -25.07 -11.48
N SER A 228 -36.61 -24.35 -10.39
CA SER A 228 -35.30 -23.77 -10.07
C SER A 228 -34.21 -24.83 -9.95
N VAL A 229 -34.52 -25.97 -9.30
CA VAL A 229 -33.60 -27.12 -9.21
C VAL A 229 -33.27 -27.70 -10.58
N ARG A 230 -34.24 -27.76 -11.50
CA ARG A 230 -34.01 -28.21 -12.89
C ARG A 230 -33.14 -27.24 -13.67
N VAL A 231 -33.34 -25.93 -13.50
CA VAL A 231 -32.52 -24.89 -14.15
C VAL A 231 -31.07 -24.94 -13.64
N ILE A 232 -30.86 -24.98 -12.32
CA ILE A 232 -29.51 -25.11 -11.72
C ILE A 232 -28.81 -26.39 -12.22
N ARG A 233 -29.51 -27.53 -12.19
CA ARG A 233 -28.96 -28.80 -12.71
C ARG A 233 -28.64 -28.71 -14.21
N GLY A 234 -29.51 -28.07 -14.98
CA GLY A 234 -29.30 -27.81 -16.40
C GLY A 234 -28.04 -26.99 -16.64
N LEU A 235 -27.87 -25.89 -15.90
CA LEU A 235 -26.68 -25.03 -15.99
C LEU A 235 -25.40 -25.75 -15.62
N ILE A 236 -25.41 -26.53 -14.54
CA ILE A 236 -24.28 -27.37 -14.15
C ILE A 236 -23.88 -28.29 -15.32
N ASN A 237 -24.84 -28.94 -15.98
CA ASN A 237 -24.54 -29.80 -17.13
C ASN A 237 -23.99 -29.00 -18.32
N VAL A 238 -24.54 -27.82 -18.62
CA VAL A 238 -24.06 -26.96 -19.71
C VAL A 238 -22.62 -26.52 -19.45
N PHE A 239 -22.32 -26.05 -18.24
CA PHE A 239 -20.97 -25.64 -17.86
C PHE A 239 -19.99 -26.82 -17.82
N LEU A 240 -20.40 -28.00 -17.36
CA LEU A 240 -19.56 -29.21 -17.41
C LEU A 240 -19.18 -29.60 -18.84
N GLN A 241 -20.06 -29.38 -19.82
CA GLN A 241 -19.73 -29.63 -21.23
C GLN A 241 -18.74 -28.59 -21.79
N HIS A 242 -18.95 -27.31 -21.48
CA HIS A 242 -18.10 -26.21 -21.96
C HIS A 242 -16.74 -26.14 -21.24
N ALA A 243 -16.66 -26.57 -19.98
CA ALA A 243 -15.42 -26.68 -19.20
C ALA A 243 -14.41 -27.69 -19.78
N ASN A 244 -14.77 -28.42 -20.84
CA ASN A 244 -13.87 -29.34 -21.53
C ASN A 244 -13.34 -28.84 -22.89
N ASN A 245 -13.71 -27.63 -23.38
CA ASN A 245 -13.33 -27.16 -24.72
C ASN A 245 -12.84 -25.68 -24.77
N GLY A 246 -11.61 -25.44 -25.21
CA GLY A 246 -11.05 -24.12 -25.56
C GLY A 246 -10.60 -23.22 -24.38
N PRO A 247 -10.05 -22.02 -24.65
CA PRO A 247 -9.58 -21.10 -23.59
C PRO A 247 -10.67 -20.61 -22.63
N GLY A 248 -11.93 -20.60 -23.07
CA GLY A 248 -13.12 -20.25 -22.27
C GLY A 248 -13.47 -21.26 -21.16
N GLN A 249 -12.79 -22.42 -21.11
CA GLN A 249 -12.93 -23.41 -20.04
C GLN A 249 -12.73 -22.81 -18.64
N TYR A 250 -11.80 -21.86 -18.52
CA TYR A 250 -11.52 -21.19 -17.26
C TYR A 250 -12.76 -20.49 -16.71
N TYR A 251 -13.40 -19.63 -17.52
CA TYR A 251 -14.60 -18.90 -17.13
C TYR A 251 -15.78 -19.83 -16.88
N ALA A 252 -15.93 -20.89 -17.68
CA ALA A 252 -16.94 -21.92 -17.44
C ALA A 252 -16.72 -22.66 -16.10
N THR A 253 -15.47 -22.95 -15.75
CA THR A 253 -15.10 -23.59 -14.48
C THR A 253 -15.31 -22.65 -13.29
N LYS A 254 -14.97 -21.36 -13.46
CA LYS A 254 -15.20 -20.30 -12.46
C LYS A 254 -16.69 -20.12 -12.18
N ALA A 255 -17.52 -20.00 -13.22
CA ALA A 255 -18.97 -19.95 -13.11
C ALA A 255 -19.53 -21.22 -12.43
N LEU A 256 -19.10 -22.41 -12.85
CA LEU A 256 -19.50 -23.67 -12.23
C LEU A 256 -19.15 -23.74 -10.74
N SER A 257 -17.96 -23.25 -10.36
CA SER A 257 -17.54 -23.19 -8.96
C SER A 257 -18.51 -22.38 -8.11
N HIS A 258 -19.01 -21.25 -8.62
CA HIS A 258 -20.03 -20.45 -7.92
C HIS A 258 -21.34 -21.24 -7.75
N LEU A 259 -21.85 -21.88 -8.81
CA LEU A 259 -23.08 -22.69 -8.72
C LEU A 259 -22.96 -23.85 -7.71
N VAL A 260 -21.73 -24.33 -7.49
CA VAL A 260 -21.44 -25.46 -6.61
C VAL A 260 -20.98 -24.99 -5.22
N SER A 261 -20.71 -23.69 -4.99
CA SER A 261 -20.14 -23.13 -3.74
C SER A 261 -20.92 -23.48 -2.47
N ASN A 262 -22.24 -23.69 -2.61
CA ASN A 262 -23.12 -24.09 -1.52
C ASN A 262 -23.08 -25.60 -1.18
N LEU A 263 -22.50 -26.43 -2.06
CA LEU A 263 -22.34 -27.88 -1.87
C LEU A 263 -21.07 -28.26 -1.12
N TRP A 264 -20.15 -27.31 -0.91
CA TRP A 264 -18.80 -27.57 -0.36
C TRP A 264 -18.81 -28.09 1.07
N ARG A 265 -19.76 -27.63 1.88
CA ARG A 265 -19.85 -27.96 3.32
C ARG A 265 -20.07 -29.45 3.62
N GLY A 266 -20.39 -30.27 2.60
CA GLY A 266 -20.54 -31.73 2.73
C GLY A 266 -19.51 -32.57 1.95
N LEU A 267 -18.58 -31.96 1.21
CA LEU A 267 -17.67 -32.69 0.31
C LEU A 267 -16.57 -33.44 1.06
N ALA A 268 -16.04 -32.90 2.17
CA ALA A 268 -14.97 -33.53 2.95
C ALA A 268 -15.36 -34.90 3.54
N ILE A 269 -16.66 -35.12 3.77
CA ILE A 269 -17.21 -36.37 4.33
C ILE A 269 -17.45 -37.42 3.22
N ASN A 270 -17.37 -37.01 1.95
CA ASN A 270 -17.69 -37.90 0.83
C ASN A 270 -16.55 -38.87 0.51
N LYS A 271 -16.84 -40.17 0.64
CA LYS A 271 -15.89 -41.26 0.37
C LYS A 271 -15.28 -41.21 -1.05
N LEU A 272 -16.02 -40.77 -2.06
CA LEU A 272 -15.51 -40.66 -3.43
C LEU A 272 -14.41 -39.61 -3.54
N ILE A 273 -14.61 -38.46 -2.89
CA ILE A 273 -13.65 -37.35 -2.89
C ILE A 273 -12.41 -37.75 -2.10
N ASN A 274 -12.59 -38.41 -0.95
CA ASN A 274 -11.49 -38.94 -0.16
C ASN A 274 -10.66 -39.96 -0.95
N THR A 275 -11.33 -40.87 -1.67
CA THR A 275 -10.65 -41.87 -2.52
C THR A 275 -9.92 -41.21 -3.69
N TYR A 276 -10.52 -40.19 -4.30
CA TYR A 276 -9.92 -39.43 -5.39
C TYR A 276 -8.69 -38.64 -4.94
N CYS A 277 -8.78 -37.93 -3.82
CA CYS A 277 -7.66 -37.21 -3.19
C CYS A 277 -6.51 -38.18 -2.86
N ASN A 278 -6.81 -39.31 -2.22
CA ASN A 278 -5.83 -40.35 -1.91
C ASN A 278 -5.11 -40.90 -3.15
N ARG A 279 -5.85 -41.10 -4.25
CA ARG A 279 -5.26 -41.49 -5.54
C ARG A 279 -4.34 -40.40 -6.09
N LEU A 280 -4.79 -39.15 -6.12
CA LEU A 280 -4.00 -38.02 -6.63
C LEU A 280 -2.69 -37.83 -5.86
N VAL A 281 -2.71 -37.93 -4.52
CA VAL A 281 -1.48 -37.90 -3.71
C VAL A 281 -0.53 -39.04 -4.11
N SER A 282 -1.07 -40.23 -4.35
CA SER A 282 -0.28 -41.40 -4.76
C SER A 282 0.29 -41.23 -6.17
N ASP A 283 -0.45 -40.63 -7.09
CA ASP A 283 -0.02 -40.34 -8.46
C ASP A 283 1.14 -39.31 -8.47
N ILE A 284 1.06 -38.29 -7.62
CA ILE A 284 2.12 -37.26 -7.48
C ILE A 284 3.42 -37.85 -6.92
N ALA A 285 3.35 -38.83 -6.02
CA ALA A 285 4.54 -39.50 -5.50
C ALA A 285 5.39 -40.19 -6.59
N GLY A 286 4.81 -40.49 -7.76
CA GLY A 286 5.52 -41.04 -8.93
C GLY A 286 5.71 -40.05 -10.08
N ALA A 287 5.37 -38.77 -9.90
CA ALA A 287 5.38 -37.77 -10.97
C ALA A 287 6.77 -37.17 -11.20
N SER A 288 7.00 -36.61 -12.39
CA SER A 288 8.22 -35.88 -12.74
C SER A 288 7.90 -34.46 -13.18
N ALA A 289 8.66 -33.46 -12.71
CA ALA A 289 8.46 -32.05 -13.06
C ALA A 289 8.41 -31.78 -14.57
N THR A 290 9.11 -32.57 -15.39
CA THR A 290 9.19 -32.39 -16.84
C THR A 290 8.06 -33.07 -17.61
N ALA A 291 7.25 -33.91 -16.94
CA ALA A 291 6.15 -34.60 -17.61
C ALA A 291 4.95 -33.67 -17.77
N GLU A 292 4.42 -33.58 -19.00
CA GLU A 292 3.27 -32.71 -19.34
C GLU A 292 2.03 -32.94 -18.45
N LYS A 293 1.81 -34.20 -18.04
CA LYS A 293 0.68 -34.59 -17.19
C LYS A 293 0.82 -34.13 -15.74
N THR A 294 2.03 -33.82 -15.27
CA THR A 294 2.30 -33.46 -13.87
C THR A 294 1.60 -32.17 -13.48
N PHE A 295 1.61 -31.18 -14.37
CA PHE A 295 0.89 -29.92 -14.13
C PHE A 295 -0.60 -30.17 -13.88
N ILE A 296 -1.27 -30.90 -14.79
CA ILE A 296 -2.70 -31.24 -14.66
C ILE A 296 -2.96 -32.04 -13.36
N ALA A 297 -2.06 -32.95 -13.00
CA ALA A 297 -2.17 -33.74 -11.78
C ALA A 297 -2.09 -32.86 -10.52
N LEU A 298 -1.18 -31.87 -10.49
CA LEU A 298 -1.07 -30.92 -9.38
C LEU A 298 -2.29 -30.00 -9.28
N VAL A 299 -2.81 -29.49 -10.41
CA VAL A 299 -4.05 -28.68 -10.40
C VAL A 299 -5.21 -29.48 -9.80
N LYS A 300 -5.37 -30.74 -10.20
CA LYS A 300 -6.39 -31.65 -9.65
C LYS A 300 -6.17 -31.93 -8.17
N LEU A 301 -4.92 -32.14 -7.75
CA LEU A 301 -4.56 -32.36 -6.35
C LEU A 301 -4.92 -31.13 -5.51
N ASN A 302 -4.51 -29.93 -5.93
CA ASN A 302 -4.78 -28.70 -5.20
C ASN A 302 -6.28 -28.41 -5.08
N ALA A 303 -7.05 -28.67 -6.14
CA ALA A 303 -8.52 -28.60 -6.09
C ALA A 303 -9.12 -29.60 -5.09
N ALA A 304 -8.58 -30.83 -5.00
CA ALA A 304 -9.03 -31.83 -4.05
C ALA A 304 -8.62 -31.48 -2.61
N LEU A 305 -7.40 -30.97 -2.40
CA LEU A 305 -6.88 -30.56 -1.09
C LEU A 305 -7.64 -29.36 -0.52
N ALA A 306 -8.11 -28.43 -1.36
CA ALA A 306 -8.89 -27.26 -0.95
C ALA A 306 -10.21 -27.60 -0.21
N VAL A 307 -10.65 -28.86 -0.25
CA VAL A 307 -11.85 -29.34 0.48
C VAL A 307 -11.56 -29.59 1.96
N TYR A 308 -10.29 -29.80 2.34
CA TYR A 308 -9.89 -30.25 3.67
C TYR A 308 -9.16 -29.15 4.44
N GLN A 309 -9.26 -29.20 5.77
CA GLN A 309 -8.35 -28.48 6.67
C GLN A 309 -7.04 -29.29 6.85
N GLU A 310 -5.98 -28.64 7.32
CA GLU A 310 -4.61 -29.19 7.39
C GLU A 310 -4.55 -30.57 8.08
N ASP A 311 -5.29 -30.75 9.18
CA ASP A 311 -5.31 -32.00 9.97
C ASP A 311 -6.33 -33.04 9.50
N GLU A 312 -7.15 -32.72 8.50
CA GLU A 312 -8.30 -33.54 8.09
C GLU A 312 -8.10 -34.25 6.74
N ILE A 313 -6.88 -34.22 6.20
CA ILE A 313 -6.60 -34.84 4.90
C ILE A 313 -6.79 -36.36 4.99
N PRO A 314 -7.70 -36.97 4.20
CA PRO A 314 -8.10 -38.37 4.33
C PRO A 314 -7.10 -39.32 3.63
N VAL A 315 -5.81 -39.12 3.90
CA VAL A 315 -4.69 -39.83 3.27
C VAL A 315 -3.70 -40.25 4.34
N ALA A 316 -3.20 -41.48 4.25
CA ALA A 316 -2.23 -42.00 5.21
C ALA A 316 -0.92 -41.19 5.16
N SER A 317 -0.37 -40.86 6.33
CA SER A 317 0.82 -39.98 6.49
C SER A 317 2.00 -40.41 5.61
N ASN A 318 2.28 -41.71 5.48
CA ASN A 318 3.35 -42.22 4.61
C ASN A 318 3.21 -41.76 3.15
N ARG A 319 1.98 -41.67 2.63
CA ARG A 319 1.74 -41.23 1.25
C ARG A 319 1.91 -39.72 1.10
N LEU A 320 1.49 -38.95 2.10
CA LEU A 320 1.74 -37.50 2.15
C LEU A 320 3.25 -37.23 2.15
N ILE A 321 4.01 -37.94 2.98
CA ILE A 321 5.48 -37.84 3.02
C ILE A 321 6.10 -38.15 1.65
N PHE A 322 5.67 -39.21 0.96
CA PHE A 322 6.20 -39.54 -0.37
C PHE A 322 5.87 -38.46 -1.41
N ALA A 323 4.66 -37.91 -1.40
CA ALA A 323 4.29 -36.81 -2.29
C ALA A 323 5.12 -35.54 -1.99
N VAL A 324 5.28 -35.17 -0.73
CA VAL A 324 6.12 -34.03 -0.32
C VAL A 324 7.57 -34.23 -0.74
N LYS A 325 8.15 -35.41 -0.50
CA LYS A 325 9.52 -35.74 -0.94
C LYS A 325 9.65 -35.62 -2.44
N GLN A 326 8.67 -36.10 -3.19
CA GLN A 326 8.71 -36.05 -4.64
C GLN A 326 8.62 -34.61 -5.16
N ILE A 327 7.67 -33.81 -4.67
CA ILE A 327 7.54 -32.40 -5.06
C ILE A 327 8.82 -31.62 -4.70
N SER A 328 9.33 -31.84 -3.48
CA SER A 328 10.52 -31.14 -2.98
C SER A 328 11.80 -31.54 -3.74
N SER A 329 11.86 -32.75 -4.30
CA SER A 329 12.99 -33.21 -5.11
C SER A 329 13.18 -32.44 -6.42
N TRP A 330 12.18 -31.67 -6.85
CA TRP A 330 12.26 -30.84 -8.06
C TRP A 330 12.97 -29.50 -7.82
N SER A 331 13.29 -29.18 -6.55
CA SER A 331 14.06 -28.00 -6.16
C SER A 331 15.55 -28.18 -6.47
N PRO A 332 16.29 -27.14 -6.94
CA PRO A 332 15.83 -25.77 -7.26
C PRO A 332 15.45 -25.59 -8.75
N ASP A 333 15.77 -26.55 -9.62
CA ASP A 333 15.69 -26.41 -11.09
C ASP A 333 14.27 -26.11 -11.61
N LEU A 334 13.25 -26.41 -10.81
CA LEU A 334 11.85 -26.15 -11.16
C LEU A 334 11.55 -24.66 -11.41
N ALA A 335 12.22 -23.76 -10.68
CA ALA A 335 12.01 -22.31 -10.78
C ALA A 335 12.26 -21.76 -12.19
N THR A 336 13.26 -22.30 -12.89
CA THR A 336 13.63 -21.86 -14.25
C THR A 336 13.06 -22.77 -15.34
N THR A 337 12.68 -24.01 -15.00
CA THR A 337 12.24 -25.00 -15.98
C THR A 337 10.74 -24.93 -16.27
N ASN A 338 9.89 -24.74 -15.25
CA ASN A 338 8.43 -24.73 -15.44
C ASN A 338 7.70 -23.93 -14.35
N ARG A 339 7.44 -22.63 -14.63
CA ARG A 339 6.77 -21.68 -13.74
C ARG A 339 5.38 -22.14 -13.26
N TYR A 340 4.61 -22.83 -14.13
CA TYR A 340 3.27 -23.29 -13.78
C TYR A 340 3.31 -24.48 -12.82
N VAL A 341 4.23 -25.43 -13.04
CA VAL A 341 4.46 -26.54 -12.10
C VAL A 341 5.04 -26.01 -10.78
N ALA A 342 5.93 -25.02 -10.82
CA ALA A 342 6.46 -24.36 -9.62
C ALA A 342 5.33 -23.75 -8.76
N ALA A 343 4.42 -22.98 -9.38
CA ALA A 343 3.29 -22.38 -8.69
C ALA A 343 2.37 -23.42 -8.02
N GLU A 344 2.01 -24.48 -8.74
CA GLU A 344 1.13 -25.53 -8.19
C GLU A 344 1.85 -26.44 -7.19
N ALA A 345 3.15 -26.65 -7.33
CA ALA A 345 3.98 -27.36 -6.36
C ALA A 345 4.03 -26.59 -5.04
N CYS A 346 4.34 -25.29 -5.06
CA CYS A 346 4.31 -24.44 -3.87
C CYS A 346 2.93 -24.46 -3.21
N ARG A 347 1.85 -24.40 -4.00
CA ARG A 347 0.49 -24.48 -3.48
C ARG A 347 0.16 -25.82 -2.82
N ALA A 348 0.57 -26.94 -3.40
CA ALA A 348 0.39 -28.25 -2.79
C ALA A 348 1.12 -28.32 -1.45
N LEU A 349 2.36 -27.83 -1.39
CA LEU A 349 3.16 -27.80 -0.17
C LEU A 349 2.56 -26.94 0.95
N GLN A 350 1.77 -25.90 0.63
CA GLN A 350 1.07 -25.08 1.63
C GLN A 350 0.13 -25.91 2.51
N ILE A 351 -0.43 -27.02 2.00
CA ILE A 351 -1.35 -27.89 2.74
C ILE A 351 -0.63 -29.18 3.18
N LEU A 352 0.23 -29.74 2.32
CA LEU A 352 0.88 -31.01 2.58
C LEU A 352 1.95 -30.96 3.68
N LEU A 353 2.71 -29.85 3.80
CA LEU A 353 3.76 -29.72 4.82
C LEU A 353 3.18 -29.58 6.23
N PRO A 354 2.18 -28.71 6.51
CA PRO A 354 1.53 -28.68 7.82
C PRO A 354 0.97 -30.03 8.26
N ALA A 355 0.38 -30.79 7.33
CA ALA A 355 -0.17 -32.12 7.61
C ALA A 355 0.88 -33.18 8.01
N ILE A 356 2.17 -32.88 7.88
CA ILE A 356 3.28 -33.74 8.31
C ILE A 356 4.26 -33.00 9.24
N LYS A 357 3.80 -31.97 9.97
CA LYS A 357 4.64 -31.11 10.82
C LYS A 357 5.51 -31.84 11.85
N ASP A 358 5.10 -33.02 12.33
CA ASP A 358 5.84 -33.82 13.31
C ASP A 358 6.92 -34.73 12.68
N VAL A 359 7.02 -34.74 11.34
CA VAL A 359 7.88 -35.68 10.61
C VAL A 359 9.20 -35.01 10.23
N TYR A 360 10.30 -35.67 10.61
CA TYR A 360 11.66 -35.29 10.26
C TYR A 360 12.01 -35.62 8.80
N GLY A 361 12.74 -34.72 8.14
CA GLY A 361 13.28 -34.93 6.80
C GLY A 361 13.78 -33.68 6.10
N THR A 362 14.60 -33.88 5.06
CA THR A 362 15.26 -32.79 4.31
C THR A 362 14.32 -31.96 3.41
N TYR A 363 13.03 -32.30 3.36
CA TYR A 363 12.05 -31.60 2.51
C TYR A 363 11.71 -30.20 3.02
N TRP A 364 11.91 -29.90 4.31
CA TRP A 364 11.80 -28.54 4.84
C TRP A 364 12.84 -27.60 4.19
N GLU A 365 14.10 -28.02 4.20
CA GLU A 365 15.21 -27.30 3.56
C GLU A 365 15.00 -27.21 2.03
N SER A 366 14.55 -28.30 1.41
CA SER A 366 14.30 -28.33 -0.05
C SER A 366 13.15 -27.40 -0.47
N ALA A 367 12.10 -27.31 0.35
CA ALA A 367 10.97 -26.40 0.12
C ALA A 367 11.37 -24.93 0.27
N LEU A 368 12.17 -24.60 1.29
CA LEU A 368 12.73 -23.24 1.44
C LEU A 368 13.68 -22.90 0.29
N SER A 369 14.51 -23.86 -0.15
CA SER A 369 15.39 -23.69 -1.31
C SER A 369 14.61 -23.50 -2.61
N LEU A 370 13.42 -24.10 -2.73
CA LEU A 370 12.55 -23.89 -3.87
C LEU A 370 12.03 -22.45 -3.84
N CYS A 371 11.57 -21.97 -2.68
CA CYS A 371 11.12 -20.59 -2.53
C CYS A 371 12.21 -19.58 -2.91
N THR A 372 13.43 -19.72 -2.38
CA THR A 372 14.54 -18.82 -2.71
C THR A 372 14.90 -18.88 -4.19
N SER A 373 14.97 -20.08 -4.79
CA SER A 373 15.24 -20.22 -6.22
C SER A 373 14.19 -19.55 -7.11
N ILE A 374 12.91 -19.57 -6.72
CA ILE A 374 11.83 -18.87 -7.43
C ILE A 374 12.05 -17.36 -7.36
N TRP A 375 12.36 -16.83 -6.17
CA TRP A 375 12.57 -15.40 -5.97
C TRP A 375 13.83 -14.88 -6.67
N GLU A 376 14.81 -15.75 -6.90
CA GLU A 376 16.03 -15.46 -7.65
C GLU A 376 15.92 -15.70 -9.17
N SER A 377 14.85 -16.36 -9.62
CA SER A 377 14.68 -16.76 -11.03
C SER A 377 14.29 -15.62 -11.97
N SER A 378 13.66 -14.57 -11.44
CA SER A 378 13.24 -13.42 -12.24
C SER A 378 14.45 -12.61 -12.74
N GLU A 379 14.40 -12.26 -14.04
CA GLU A 379 15.41 -11.44 -14.69
C GLU A 379 15.43 -10.01 -14.11
N ILE A 380 16.57 -9.34 -14.24
CA ILE A 380 16.73 -7.94 -13.80
C ILE A 380 15.84 -7.06 -14.67
N GLY A 381 15.00 -6.22 -14.06
CA GLY A 381 14.14 -5.29 -14.77
C GLY A 381 12.76 -5.24 -14.12
N ASN A 382 11.83 -6.03 -14.64
CA ASN A 382 10.43 -6.01 -14.21
C ASN A 382 9.91 -7.39 -13.86
N LEU A 383 8.97 -7.42 -12.93
CA LEU A 383 8.22 -8.61 -12.58
C LEU A 383 7.07 -8.82 -13.57
N SER A 384 7.09 -9.94 -14.30
CA SER A 384 6.06 -10.25 -15.28
C SER A 384 4.83 -10.89 -14.64
N ASP A 385 3.66 -10.67 -15.25
CA ASP A 385 2.41 -11.32 -14.85
C ASP A 385 2.48 -12.86 -14.89
N GLU A 386 3.37 -13.43 -15.72
CA GLU A 386 3.60 -14.87 -15.80
C GLU A 386 4.34 -15.42 -14.57
N ASP A 387 5.11 -14.59 -13.87
CA ASP A 387 5.90 -14.97 -12.69
C ASP A 387 5.11 -14.82 -11.38
N LEU A 388 4.11 -13.93 -11.36
CA LEU A 388 3.29 -13.65 -10.17
C LEU A 388 2.71 -14.91 -9.50
N PRO A 389 2.17 -15.92 -10.22
CA PRO A 389 1.65 -17.14 -9.61
C PRO A 389 2.68 -17.91 -8.78
N MET A 390 3.89 -18.12 -9.32
CA MET A 390 4.92 -18.88 -8.60
C MET A 390 5.50 -18.08 -7.43
N ILE A 391 5.65 -16.76 -7.57
CA ILE A 391 6.15 -15.88 -6.52
C ILE A 391 5.12 -15.76 -5.39
N GLY A 392 3.85 -15.46 -5.71
CA GLY A 392 2.79 -15.36 -4.72
C GLY A 392 2.61 -16.65 -3.93
N MET A 393 2.65 -17.82 -4.59
CA MET A 393 2.49 -19.11 -3.92
C MET A 393 3.71 -19.52 -3.10
N SER A 394 4.93 -19.16 -3.52
CA SER A 394 6.15 -19.42 -2.74
C SER A 394 6.26 -18.48 -1.53
N LEU A 395 5.88 -17.20 -1.66
CA LEU A 395 5.78 -16.26 -0.52
C LEU A 395 4.75 -16.71 0.50
N LYS A 396 3.58 -17.18 0.04
CA LYS A 396 2.55 -17.73 0.93
C LYS A 396 3.03 -19.01 1.61
N LEU A 397 3.71 -19.91 0.87
CA LEU A 397 4.32 -21.12 1.44
C LEU A 397 5.33 -20.76 2.54
N TYR A 398 6.28 -19.87 2.25
CA TYR A 398 7.25 -19.42 3.25
C TYR A 398 6.57 -18.79 4.47
N SER A 399 5.51 -17.99 4.26
CA SER A 399 4.73 -17.42 5.37
C SER A 399 4.10 -18.49 6.25
N ILE A 400 3.64 -19.61 5.70
CA ILE A 400 3.06 -20.72 6.46
C ILE A 400 4.17 -21.42 7.24
N LEU A 401 5.27 -21.79 6.58
CA LEU A 401 6.40 -22.47 7.21
C LEU A 401 6.99 -21.68 8.37
N ARG A 402 7.16 -20.36 8.20
CA ARG A 402 7.69 -19.49 9.26
C ARG A 402 6.75 -19.33 10.46
N LYS A 403 5.44 -19.41 10.24
CA LYS A 403 4.41 -19.22 11.29
C LYS A 403 3.94 -20.55 11.91
N MET A 404 4.47 -21.68 11.45
CA MET A 404 4.03 -22.98 11.90
C MET A 404 4.44 -23.19 13.36
N GLU A 405 3.45 -23.38 14.23
CA GLU A 405 3.64 -23.70 15.64
C GLU A 405 3.80 -25.21 15.82
N ASP A 406 4.61 -25.62 16.81
CA ASP A 406 4.87 -27.03 17.15
C ASP A 406 5.40 -27.88 15.97
N ALA A 407 6.14 -27.28 15.04
CA ALA A 407 6.87 -28.03 14.02
C ALA A 407 8.09 -28.74 14.63
N ASN A 408 8.56 -29.79 13.97
CA ASN A 408 9.80 -30.46 14.37
C ASN A 408 11.05 -29.56 14.17
N ASP A 409 12.12 -29.91 14.90
CA ASP A 409 13.39 -29.15 14.93
C ASP A 409 14.06 -29.00 13.55
N ASP A 410 13.80 -29.87 12.55
CA ASP A 410 14.39 -29.74 11.22
C ASP A 410 13.89 -28.46 10.51
N LEU A 411 12.65 -28.04 10.75
CA LEU A 411 12.13 -26.80 10.17
C LEU A 411 12.82 -25.58 10.79
N GLU A 412 13.01 -25.58 12.12
CA GLU A 412 13.72 -24.52 12.83
C GLU A 412 15.17 -24.42 12.34
N GLU A 413 15.87 -25.55 12.24
CA GLU A 413 17.24 -25.61 11.70
C GLU A 413 17.30 -25.12 10.26
N ALA A 414 16.36 -25.55 9.40
CA ALA A 414 16.32 -25.13 8.00
C ALA A 414 16.05 -23.62 7.85
N LEU A 415 15.14 -23.05 8.63
CA LEU A 415 14.87 -21.61 8.66
C LEU A 415 16.09 -20.81 9.13
N ALA A 416 16.76 -21.26 10.19
CA ALA A 416 17.97 -20.62 10.69
C ALA A 416 19.11 -20.65 9.65
N LYS A 417 19.33 -21.81 9.03
CA LYS A 417 20.36 -22.02 8.00
C LYS A 417 20.11 -21.18 6.74
N GLN A 418 18.85 -21.03 6.32
CA GLN A 418 18.49 -20.28 5.11
C GLN A 418 18.14 -18.81 5.36
N ALA A 419 18.27 -18.31 6.58
CA ALA A 419 17.83 -16.95 6.92
C ALA A 419 18.54 -15.85 6.11
N GLN A 420 19.81 -16.02 5.73
CA GLN A 420 20.52 -15.05 4.87
C GLN A 420 20.07 -15.15 3.40
N PRO A 421 20.12 -16.33 2.73
CA PRO A 421 19.60 -16.49 1.37
C PRO A 421 18.18 -15.98 1.19
N ILE A 422 17.28 -16.29 2.14
CA ILE A 422 15.90 -15.82 2.14
C ILE A 422 15.84 -14.29 2.19
N SER A 423 16.64 -13.66 3.06
CA SER A 423 16.67 -12.20 3.17
C SER A 423 17.12 -11.54 1.86
N ASN A 424 18.21 -12.03 1.27
CA ASN A 424 18.75 -11.50 0.02
C ASN A 424 17.76 -11.67 -1.13
N ALA A 425 17.12 -12.84 -1.23
CA ALA A 425 16.14 -13.13 -2.26
C ALA A 425 14.86 -12.28 -2.14
N LEU A 426 14.36 -12.03 -0.92
CA LEU A 426 13.22 -11.14 -0.69
C LEU A 426 13.55 -9.68 -1.02
N VAL A 427 14.74 -9.21 -0.64
CA VAL A 427 15.21 -7.85 -1.00
C VAL A 427 15.38 -7.72 -2.51
N ARG A 428 15.85 -8.78 -3.20
CA ARG A 428 15.92 -8.80 -4.66
C ARG A 428 14.54 -8.67 -5.30
N LEU A 429 13.51 -9.38 -4.81
CA LEU A 429 12.14 -9.23 -5.31
C LEU A 429 11.58 -7.81 -5.12
N LEU A 430 11.96 -7.14 -4.02
CA LEU A 430 11.58 -5.76 -3.75
C LEU A 430 12.16 -4.80 -4.81
N LYS A 431 13.36 -5.09 -5.32
CA LYS A 431 14.07 -4.27 -6.33
C LYS A 431 13.52 -4.42 -7.75
N LEU A 432 12.71 -5.44 -8.04
CA LEU A 432 12.11 -5.61 -9.37
C LEU A 432 11.02 -4.57 -9.61
N GLY A 433 10.97 -3.99 -10.81
CA GLY A 433 9.89 -3.09 -11.21
C GLY A 433 8.53 -3.80 -11.33
N ARG A 434 7.45 -3.02 -11.32
CA ARG A 434 6.09 -3.48 -11.63
C ARG A 434 5.70 -2.86 -12.97
N GLU A 435 5.34 -3.66 -13.97
CA GLU A 435 4.97 -3.13 -15.30
C GLU A 435 3.64 -2.38 -15.27
N LYS A 436 2.69 -2.89 -14.48
CA LYS A 436 1.37 -2.31 -14.24
C LYS A 436 0.94 -2.73 -12.84
N GLU A 437 0.35 -1.80 -12.09
CA GLU A 437 -0.29 -2.13 -10.81
C GLU A 437 -1.71 -2.65 -11.08
N HIS A 438 -2.02 -3.81 -10.52
CA HIS A 438 -3.34 -4.42 -10.52
C HIS A 438 -3.52 -5.25 -9.25
N GLN A 439 -4.74 -5.74 -8.98
CA GLN A 439 -5.01 -6.48 -7.75
C GLN A 439 -4.13 -7.74 -7.57
N PRO A 440 -3.87 -8.57 -8.60
CA PRO A 440 -2.93 -9.67 -8.45
C PRO A 440 -1.52 -9.24 -8.03
N SER A 441 -0.97 -8.17 -8.61
CA SER A 441 0.35 -7.67 -8.23
C SER A 441 0.34 -7.14 -6.80
N GLU A 442 -0.71 -6.40 -6.41
CA GLU A 442 -0.89 -5.89 -5.06
C GLU A 442 -0.98 -7.02 -4.02
N PHE A 443 -1.66 -8.12 -4.36
CA PHE A 443 -1.70 -9.30 -3.49
C PHE A 443 -0.31 -9.87 -3.25
N VAL A 444 0.50 -10.02 -4.31
CA VAL A 444 1.88 -10.53 -4.20
C VAL A 444 2.75 -9.57 -3.39
N ASP A 445 2.65 -8.28 -3.65
CA ASP A 445 3.38 -7.24 -2.92
C ASP A 445 3.00 -7.23 -1.45
N THR A 446 1.72 -7.35 -1.11
CA THR A 446 1.25 -7.45 0.28
C THR A 446 1.85 -8.66 0.99
N LEU A 447 1.96 -9.81 0.31
CA LEU A 447 2.65 -10.98 0.88
C LEU A 447 4.14 -10.71 1.07
N LEU A 448 4.81 -10.11 0.08
CA LEU A 448 6.23 -9.76 0.12
C LEU A 448 6.53 -8.81 1.29
N LEU A 449 5.76 -7.73 1.44
CA LEU A 449 5.88 -6.78 2.54
C LEU A 449 5.84 -7.45 3.90
N ARG A 450 4.86 -8.35 4.12
CA ARG A 450 4.73 -9.09 5.37
C ARG A 450 5.95 -9.95 5.67
N GLN A 451 6.67 -10.42 4.66
CA GLN A 451 7.91 -11.16 4.86
C GLN A 451 9.09 -10.23 5.15
N LEU A 452 9.20 -9.11 4.43
CA LEU A 452 10.27 -8.12 4.58
C LEU A 452 10.35 -7.49 5.98
N ARG A 453 9.22 -7.37 6.67
CA ARG A 453 9.17 -6.93 8.09
C ARG A 453 10.02 -7.76 9.05
N TYR A 454 10.42 -8.98 8.66
CA TYR A 454 11.21 -9.90 9.46
C TYR A 454 12.64 -10.09 8.94
N VAL A 455 13.00 -9.41 7.85
CA VAL A 455 14.38 -9.40 7.36
C VAL A 455 15.22 -8.60 8.34
N SER A 456 16.32 -9.19 8.82
CA SER A 456 17.22 -8.50 9.75
C SER A 456 17.99 -7.40 9.03
N ALA A 457 18.16 -6.25 9.70
CA ALA A 457 18.91 -5.11 9.17
C ALA A 457 20.36 -5.46 8.79
N GLU A 458 20.99 -6.35 9.55
CA GLU A 458 22.39 -6.79 9.33
C GLU A 458 22.60 -7.55 8.02
N LYS A 459 21.51 -7.92 7.37
CA LYS A 459 21.49 -8.77 6.18
C LYS A 459 21.18 -7.98 4.91
N VAL A 460 20.95 -6.68 5.02
CA VAL A 460 20.66 -5.82 3.87
C VAL A 460 21.98 -5.44 3.20
N GLU A 461 22.36 -6.21 2.19
CA GLU A 461 23.45 -5.87 1.27
C GLU A 461 23.00 -4.77 0.30
N ASP A 462 23.92 -3.89 -0.08
CA ASP A 462 23.70 -2.81 -1.06
C ASP A 462 22.49 -1.91 -0.75
N ALA A 463 22.50 -1.29 0.44
CA ALA A 463 21.46 -0.36 0.89
C ALA A 463 21.22 0.81 -0.09
N ASP A 464 22.25 1.23 -0.83
CA ASP A 464 22.17 2.34 -1.79
C ASP A 464 21.14 2.05 -2.90
N GLU A 465 20.97 0.78 -3.29
CA GLU A 465 19.99 0.36 -4.28
C GLU A 465 18.54 0.44 -3.78
N LEU A 466 18.31 0.65 -2.49
CA LEU A 466 16.97 0.78 -1.91
C LEU A 466 16.46 2.23 -1.93
N TYR A 467 17.34 3.24 -1.97
CA TYR A 467 16.91 4.65 -2.00
C TYR A 467 16.01 4.95 -3.20
N PRO A 468 16.32 4.53 -4.45
CA PRO A 468 15.45 4.80 -5.60
C PRO A 468 14.02 4.26 -5.44
N LEU A 469 13.81 3.20 -4.63
CA LEU A 469 12.49 2.63 -4.39
C LEU A 469 11.57 3.55 -3.59
N LEU A 470 12.11 4.55 -2.89
CA LEU A 470 11.32 5.61 -2.25
C LEU A 470 10.60 6.50 -3.27
N ALA A 471 11.07 6.54 -4.51
CA ALA A 471 10.42 7.25 -5.61
C ALA A 471 9.50 6.34 -6.46
N SER A 472 9.29 5.09 -6.06
CA SER A 472 8.40 4.18 -6.80
C SER A 472 6.95 4.65 -6.77
N GLU A 473 6.22 4.34 -7.85
CA GLU A 473 4.76 4.56 -7.95
C GLU A 473 3.96 3.51 -7.16
N ASN A 474 4.58 2.84 -6.20
CA ASN A 474 3.97 1.78 -5.41
C ASN A 474 4.13 2.05 -3.91
N LYS A 475 3.01 2.28 -3.22
CA LYS A 475 2.99 2.55 -1.77
C LYS A 475 3.66 1.45 -0.96
N ASN A 476 3.46 0.18 -1.37
CA ASN A 476 4.02 -0.98 -0.69
C ASN A 476 5.55 -0.94 -0.77
N LEU A 477 6.09 -0.78 -1.98
CA LEU A 477 7.54 -0.74 -2.20
C LEU A 477 8.20 0.40 -1.44
N GLN A 478 7.64 1.62 -1.49
CA GLN A 478 8.14 2.75 -0.70
C GLN A 478 8.22 2.44 0.80
N SER A 479 7.17 1.79 1.35
CA SER A 479 7.09 1.48 2.79
C SER A 479 8.13 0.45 3.21
N ALA A 480 8.31 -0.62 2.42
CA ALA A 480 9.33 -1.63 2.70
C ALA A 480 10.75 -1.09 2.53
N ALA A 481 11.00 -0.31 1.48
CA ALA A 481 12.30 0.30 1.24
C ALA A 481 12.68 1.24 2.39
N TYR A 482 11.75 2.12 2.80
CA TYR A 482 11.94 3.01 3.93
C TYR A 482 12.23 2.24 5.23
N ASP A 483 11.44 1.22 5.55
CA ASP A 483 11.61 0.42 6.78
C ASP A 483 12.96 -0.30 6.81
N LEU A 484 13.36 -0.93 5.70
CA LEU A 484 14.66 -1.60 5.59
C LEU A 484 15.81 -0.61 5.74
N LEU A 485 15.74 0.54 5.06
CA LEU A 485 16.73 1.61 5.17
C LEU A 485 16.81 2.13 6.60
N GLN A 486 15.68 2.47 7.23
CA GLN A 486 15.63 2.96 8.60
C GLN A 486 16.27 1.98 9.58
N ARG A 487 15.99 0.68 9.44
CA ARG A 487 16.58 -0.35 10.31
C ARG A 487 18.07 -0.58 10.03
N ALA A 488 18.53 -0.38 8.79
CA ALA A 488 19.94 -0.52 8.40
C ALA A 488 20.80 0.71 8.74
N LEU A 489 20.19 1.89 8.96
CA LEU A 489 20.89 3.15 9.24
C LEU A 489 21.96 3.06 10.34
N PRO A 490 21.73 2.44 11.51
CA PRO A 490 22.75 2.37 12.57
C PRO A 490 24.06 1.71 12.12
N GLN A 491 23.97 0.68 11.28
CA GLN A 491 25.13 -0.03 10.75
C GLN A 491 25.83 0.77 9.65
N ILE A 492 25.04 1.40 8.77
CA ILE A 492 25.56 2.31 7.75
C ILE A 492 26.34 3.45 8.42
N GLN A 493 25.77 4.06 9.46
CA GLN A 493 26.42 5.11 10.25
C GLN A 493 27.72 4.63 10.91
N GLN A 494 27.71 3.43 11.51
CA GLN A 494 28.92 2.85 12.09
C GLN A 494 30.01 2.68 11.02
N GLN A 495 29.68 2.17 9.84
CA GLN A 495 30.64 2.00 8.75
C GLN A 495 31.16 3.35 8.23
N ILE A 496 30.29 4.37 8.10
CA ILE A 496 30.69 5.73 7.73
C ILE A 496 31.65 6.30 8.78
N SER A 497 31.36 6.14 10.08
CA SER A 497 32.22 6.64 11.15
C SER A 497 33.63 6.01 11.11
N VAL A 498 33.71 4.71 10.82
CA VAL A 498 34.98 3.99 10.64
C VAL A 498 35.72 4.49 9.40
N ASN A 499 35.04 4.65 8.26
CA ASN A 499 35.65 5.13 7.03
C ASN A 499 36.16 6.57 7.17
N VAL A 500 35.44 7.45 7.85
CA VAL A 500 35.87 8.83 8.16
C VAL A 500 37.15 8.82 9.01
N LEU A 501 37.22 7.95 10.01
CA LEU A 501 38.39 7.81 10.90
C LEU A 501 39.62 7.25 10.17
N LEU A 502 39.43 6.26 9.28
CA LEU A 502 40.51 5.58 8.58
C LEU A 502 41.01 6.33 7.34
N GLU A 503 40.09 6.87 6.53
CA GLU A 503 40.38 7.45 5.22
C GLU A 503 40.41 8.99 5.24
N GLY A 504 40.03 9.63 6.35
CA GLY A 504 39.95 11.08 6.47
C GLY A 504 38.89 11.72 5.57
N LYS A 505 37.97 10.91 5.00
CA LYS A 505 36.86 11.40 4.18
C LYS A 505 35.84 12.12 5.06
N VAL A 506 35.23 13.17 4.52
CA VAL A 506 34.15 13.89 5.20
C VAL A 506 32.86 13.09 5.06
N ALA A 507 32.16 12.82 6.17
CA ALA A 507 30.85 12.19 6.14
C ALA A 507 29.87 13.03 5.29
N ARG A 508 29.16 12.38 4.36
CA ARG A 508 28.17 12.95 3.44
C ARG A 508 26.98 12.00 3.34
N LEU A 509 25.83 12.55 2.98
CA LEU A 509 24.66 11.77 2.61
C LEU A 509 24.94 10.96 1.33
N PRO A 510 24.37 9.75 1.17
CA PRO A 510 24.42 8.99 -0.07
C PRO A 510 23.90 9.81 -1.25
N ASP A 511 24.52 9.66 -2.42
CA ASP A 511 24.18 10.46 -3.61
C ASP A 511 22.76 10.13 -4.10
N GLU A 512 22.33 8.87 -3.96
CA GLU A 512 20.99 8.38 -4.27
C GLU A 512 19.95 9.05 -3.38
N LEU A 513 20.18 9.13 -2.05
CA LEU A 513 19.29 9.84 -1.13
C LEU A 513 19.25 11.34 -1.43
N LEU A 514 20.39 11.96 -1.73
CA LEU A 514 20.45 13.37 -2.11
C LEU A 514 19.64 13.65 -3.38
N SER A 515 19.67 12.74 -4.36
CA SER A 515 18.93 12.89 -5.62
C SER A 515 17.41 13.03 -5.40
N LEU A 516 16.87 12.34 -4.39
CA LEU A 516 15.45 12.38 -4.01
C LEU A 516 15.03 13.73 -3.40
N LEU A 517 16.00 14.54 -2.93
CA LEU A 517 15.74 15.84 -2.31
C LEU A 517 15.84 17.01 -3.29
N LEU A 518 16.35 16.79 -4.50
CA LEU A 518 16.67 17.86 -5.46
C LEU A 518 15.43 18.50 -6.08
N ASP A 519 14.36 17.72 -6.28
CA ASP A 519 13.14 18.17 -6.94
C ASP A 519 11.93 18.06 -5.99
N PRO A 520 11.69 19.08 -5.14
CA PRO A 520 10.58 19.07 -4.20
C PRO A 520 9.23 19.11 -4.96
N PRO A 521 8.25 18.28 -4.55
CA PRO A 521 6.95 18.24 -5.24
C PRO A 521 6.19 19.56 -5.07
N SER A 522 5.55 20.01 -6.15
CA SER A 522 4.67 21.19 -6.13
C SER A 522 3.23 20.79 -5.84
N ILE A 523 2.62 21.40 -4.84
CA ILE A 523 1.22 21.12 -4.43
C ILE A 523 0.23 21.51 -5.54
N GLU A 524 0.57 22.51 -6.37
CA GLU A 524 -0.26 22.96 -7.49
C GLU A 524 -0.54 21.87 -8.54
N ASN A 525 0.24 20.78 -8.52
CA ASN A 525 0.09 19.65 -9.43
C ASN A 525 -1.00 18.65 -9.00
N PHE A 526 -1.62 18.82 -7.82
CA PHE A 526 -2.57 17.86 -7.25
C PHE A 526 -3.91 18.54 -6.93
N SER A 527 -5.02 17.84 -7.17
CA SER A 527 -6.33 18.24 -6.65
C SER A 527 -6.45 17.95 -5.15
N ASP A 528 -7.44 18.54 -4.49
CA ASP A 528 -7.70 18.30 -3.07
C ASP A 528 -8.00 16.81 -2.81
N GLU A 529 -8.72 16.13 -3.72
CA GLU A 529 -9.00 14.70 -3.65
C GLU A 529 -7.72 13.86 -3.80
N GLN A 530 -6.82 14.24 -4.72
CA GLN A 530 -5.54 13.55 -4.87
C GLN A 530 -4.65 13.73 -3.64
N LEU A 531 -4.64 14.93 -3.04
CA LEU A 531 -3.91 15.20 -1.80
C LEU A 531 -4.48 14.39 -0.62
N ASP A 532 -5.78 14.13 -0.61
CA ASP A 532 -6.44 13.28 0.39
C ASP A 532 -5.94 11.83 0.38
N GLU A 533 -5.48 11.35 -0.78
CA GLU A 533 -4.91 10.02 -0.98
C GLU A 533 -3.40 9.94 -0.71
N PHE A 534 -2.77 11.02 -0.22
CA PHE A 534 -1.34 11.10 0.05
C PHE A 534 -0.46 10.70 -1.15
N PRO A 535 -0.33 11.60 -2.16
CA PRO A 535 0.36 11.30 -3.42
C PRO A 535 1.76 10.72 -3.21
N LEU A 536 2.08 9.67 -3.97
CA LEU A 536 3.30 8.87 -3.79
C LEU A 536 4.59 9.69 -3.98
N THR A 537 4.58 10.72 -4.81
CA THR A 537 5.70 11.65 -4.99
C THR A 537 5.95 12.51 -3.74
N ILE A 538 4.87 13.02 -3.12
CA ILE A 538 4.94 13.73 -1.83
C ILE A 538 5.42 12.77 -0.75
N ARG A 539 4.83 11.57 -0.70
CA ARG A 539 5.20 10.54 0.27
C ARG A 539 6.66 10.16 0.21
N GLY A 540 7.17 9.83 -0.98
CA GLY A 540 8.57 9.49 -1.21
C GLY A 540 9.53 10.60 -0.79
N TYR A 541 9.22 11.85 -1.12
CA TYR A 541 10.01 13.02 -0.72
C TYR A 541 10.05 13.20 0.80
N LEU A 542 8.91 13.11 1.49
CA LEU A 542 8.83 13.26 2.94
C LEU A 542 9.52 12.10 3.68
N LEU A 543 9.37 10.86 3.22
CA LEU A 543 10.09 9.70 3.78
C LEU A 543 11.61 9.82 3.60
N SER A 544 12.06 10.37 2.46
CA SER A 544 13.48 10.65 2.21
C SER A 544 14.04 11.65 3.23
N TRP A 545 13.31 12.73 3.51
CA TRP A 545 13.68 13.67 4.56
C TRP A 545 13.69 13.06 5.96
N HIS A 546 12.75 12.17 6.25
CA HIS A 546 12.73 11.47 7.53
C HIS A 546 14.02 10.63 7.69
N LEU A 547 14.46 9.91 6.65
CA LEU A 547 15.74 9.19 6.67
C LEU A 547 16.96 10.11 6.85
N VAL A 548 16.95 11.32 6.27
CA VAL A 548 18.02 12.31 6.50
C VAL A 548 18.14 12.66 7.97
N TYR A 549 17.02 12.94 8.65
CA TYR A 549 17.02 13.27 10.08
C TYR A 549 17.45 12.09 10.95
N GLU A 550 17.01 10.87 10.63
CA GLU A 550 17.44 9.64 11.31
C GLU A 550 18.94 9.36 11.12
N SER A 551 19.50 9.76 9.98
CA SER A 551 20.93 9.55 9.67
C SER A 551 21.88 10.47 10.46
N GLU A 552 21.38 11.51 11.13
CA GLU A 552 22.16 12.56 11.81
C GLU A 552 23.20 13.29 10.92
N LEU A 553 23.24 13.01 9.62
CA LEU A 553 24.17 13.59 8.64
C LEU A 553 23.60 14.91 8.07
N LEU A 554 23.34 15.87 8.96
CA LEU A 554 22.79 17.17 8.60
C LEU A 554 23.88 18.11 8.06
N LYS A 555 24.19 17.96 6.77
CA LYS A 555 24.90 18.97 5.95
C LYS A 555 24.06 19.44 4.76
N SER A 556 22.74 19.45 4.93
CA SER A 556 21.75 19.81 3.91
C SER A 556 21.27 21.27 4.03
N GLU A 557 22.15 22.21 4.40
CA GLU A 557 21.77 23.61 4.70
C GLU A 557 20.95 24.27 3.59
N ASN A 558 21.17 23.90 2.32
CA ASN A 558 20.50 24.49 1.17
C ASN A 558 19.15 23.84 0.78
N TYR A 559 18.74 22.75 1.45
CA TYR A 559 17.54 21.99 1.06
C TYR A 559 16.40 22.09 2.08
N ILE A 560 16.65 22.64 3.27
CA ILE A 560 15.63 22.74 4.33
C ILE A 560 14.55 23.78 3.99
N ASP A 561 14.91 24.89 3.35
CA ASP A 561 13.94 25.93 2.96
C ASP A 561 12.81 25.39 2.05
N PRO A 562 13.10 24.63 0.97
CA PRO A 562 12.07 23.94 0.20
C PRO A 562 11.21 22.97 1.01
N LEU A 563 11.81 22.17 1.91
CA LEU A 563 11.07 21.27 2.80
C LEU A 563 10.08 22.05 3.67
N LEU A 564 10.54 23.05 4.43
CA LEU A 564 9.70 23.82 5.34
C LEU A 564 8.57 24.55 4.60
N THR A 565 8.85 25.03 3.40
CA THR A 565 7.82 25.64 2.54
C THR A 565 6.74 24.62 2.18
N LEU A 566 7.12 23.45 1.65
CA LEU A 566 6.19 22.36 1.35
C LEU A 566 5.37 21.91 2.57
N LEU A 567 6.04 21.73 3.73
CA LEU A 567 5.37 21.32 4.97
C LEU A 567 4.25 22.30 5.34
N PHE A 568 4.52 23.60 5.29
CA PHE A 568 3.53 24.62 5.68
C PHE A 568 2.47 24.88 4.62
N ASP A 569 2.79 24.71 3.33
CA ASP A 569 1.78 24.79 2.29
C ASP A 569 0.80 23.61 2.41
N LEU A 570 1.27 22.39 2.69
CA LEU A 570 0.41 21.23 2.98
C LEU A 570 -0.38 21.41 4.28
N LEU A 571 0.27 21.77 5.40
CA LEU A 571 -0.41 21.96 6.68
C LEU A 571 -1.45 23.10 6.64
N SER A 572 -1.20 24.15 5.86
CA SER A 572 -2.12 25.30 5.75
C SER A 572 -3.33 25.02 4.86
N THR A 573 -3.14 24.28 3.76
CA THR A 573 -4.21 23.89 2.83
C THR A 573 -5.11 22.82 3.46
N TYR A 574 -4.52 21.88 4.21
CA TYR A 574 -5.15 20.59 4.48
C TYR A 574 -5.80 20.45 5.86
N ASN A 575 -5.12 20.91 6.91
CA ASN A 575 -5.57 20.70 8.29
C ASN A 575 -6.30 21.92 8.88
N GLY A 576 -6.29 23.03 8.13
CA GLY A 576 -6.32 24.36 8.72
C GLY A 576 -5.16 24.52 9.70
N ILE A 577 -4.61 25.73 9.81
CA ILE A 577 -3.43 26.05 10.64
C ILE A 577 -3.53 25.60 12.13
N SER A 578 -4.65 25.08 12.61
CA SER A 578 -4.84 24.70 14.01
C SER A 578 -5.91 23.61 14.27
N GLY A 579 -6.52 23.00 13.25
CA GLY A 579 -7.76 22.22 13.42
C GLY A 579 -7.58 20.75 13.82
N ASP A 580 -6.59 20.06 13.23
CA ASP A 580 -6.46 18.60 13.35
C ASP A 580 -5.27 18.12 14.20
N LEU A 581 -4.34 19.03 14.52
CA LEU A 581 -3.07 18.68 15.18
C LEU A 581 -3.21 18.32 16.67
N SER A 582 -4.29 18.76 17.33
CA SER A 582 -4.59 18.35 18.70
C SER A 582 -5.03 16.89 18.82
N LYS A 583 -5.22 16.18 17.69
CA LYS A 583 -5.55 14.75 17.68
C LYS A 583 -4.31 13.83 17.69
N PHE A 584 -3.11 14.39 17.59
CA PHE A 584 -1.87 13.64 17.73
C PHE A 584 -1.38 13.69 19.17
N GLU A 585 -1.09 12.53 19.74
CA GLU A 585 -0.46 12.46 21.06
C GLU A 585 1.01 12.91 20.98
N PRO A 586 1.61 13.40 22.09
CA PRO A 586 3.01 13.83 22.10
C PRO A 586 4.00 12.79 21.57
N SER A 587 3.73 11.50 21.79
CA SER A 587 4.52 10.37 21.27
C SER A 587 4.48 10.27 19.74
N MET A 588 3.32 10.53 19.13
CA MET A 588 3.18 10.54 17.66
C MET A 588 3.89 11.77 17.07
N ILE A 589 3.88 12.90 17.77
CA ILE A 589 4.60 14.09 17.31
C ILE A 589 6.10 13.83 17.29
N SER A 590 6.65 13.22 18.33
CA SER A 590 8.09 12.97 18.44
C SER A 590 8.58 11.75 17.65
N ARG A 591 7.69 10.82 17.28
CA ARG A 591 8.04 9.60 16.54
C ARG A 591 7.02 9.25 15.46
N TYR A 592 7.53 8.97 14.25
CA TYR A 592 6.75 8.40 13.16
C TYR A 592 7.07 6.90 13.01
N GLU A 593 6.03 6.08 12.83
CA GLU A 593 6.17 4.64 12.65
C GLU A 593 5.44 4.20 11.38
N ILE A 594 6.22 3.86 10.34
CA ILE A 594 5.71 3.57 8.99
C ILE A 594 4.65 2.48 8.96
N TRP A 595 4.81 1.39 9.72
CA TRP A 595 3.85 0.27 9.70
C TRP A 595 2.58 0.57 10.48
N THR A 596 2.68 1.32 11.57
CA THR A 596 1.50 1.80 12.31
C THR A 596 0.68 2.73 11.42
N ALA A 597 1.33 3.65 10.72
CA ALA A 597 0.68 4.54 9.76
C ALA A 597 0.07 3.75 8.58
N PHE A 598 0.82 2.80 8.02
CA PHE A 598 0.38 1.99 6.89
C PHE A 598 -0.82 1.10 7.23
N ASP A 599 -0.81 0.43 8.39
CA ASP A 599 -1.82 -0.58 8.75
C ASP A 599 -3.10 0.03 9.37
N SER A 600 -3.00 1.20 10.02
CA SER A 600 -4.07 1.71 10.90
C SER A 600 -4.56 3.13 10.58
N GLU A 601 -3.86 3.89 9.73
CA GLU A 601 -4.20 5.28 9.45
C GLU A 601 -4.74 5.47 8.03
N SER A 602 -5.66 6.42 7.85
CA SER A 602 -6.05 6.85 6.50
C SER A 602 -4.90 7.58 5.81
N PRO A 603 -4.83 7.59 4.46
CA PRO A 603 -3.74 8.26 3.74
C PRO A 603 -3.56 9.73 4.17
N LYS A 604 -4.68 10.46 4.26
CA LYS A 604 -4.85 11.77 4.90
C LYS A 604 -4.12 11.93 6.24
N ARG A 605 -4.34 10.97 7.15
CA ARG A 605 -3.84 11.03 8.52
C ARG A 605 -2.39 10.58 8.62
N ASP A 606 -1.96 9.61 7.81
CA ASP A 606 -0.56 9.22 7.60
C ASP A 606 0.27 10.44 7.15
N MET A 607 -0.17 11.14 6.09
CA MET A 607 0.47 12.37 5.62
C MET A 607 0.60 13.40 6.74
N SER A 608 -0.51 13.67 7.45
CA SER A 608 -0.52 14.64 8.55
C SER A 608 0.44 14.26 9.68
N TRP A 609 0.53 12.97 10.02
CA TRP A 609 1.45 12.47 11.04
C TRP A 609 2.90 12.71 10.61
N LEU A 610 3.26 12.32 9.38
CA LEU A 610 4.61 12.50 8.86
C LEU A 610 5.01 13.98 8.77
N LEU A 611 4.10 14.85 8.32
CA LEU A 611 4.34 16.31 8.26
C LEU A 611 4.65 16.90 9.65
N VAL A 612 3.87 16.50 10.66
CA VAL A 612 4.03 16.95 12.04
C VAL A 612 5.34 16.48 12.62
N ASN A 613 5.66 15.21 12.43
CA ASN A 613 6.90 14.65 12.90
C ASN A 613 8.10 15.32 12.23
N LEU A 614 8.09 15.50 10.90
CA LEU A 614 9.15 16.21 10.18
C LEU A 614 9.34 17.65 10.68
N TYR A 615 8.26 18.39 10.96
CA TYR A 615 8.40 19.72 11.54
C TYR A 615 8.99 19.69 12.96
N TYR A 616 8.61 18.71 13.79
CA TYR A 616 9.25 18.48 15.08
C TYR A 616 10.75 18.20 14.92
N LEU A 617 11.15 17.35 13.97
CA LEU A 617 12.55 17.04 13.66
C LEU A 617 13.32 18.29 13.18
N CYS A 618 12.70 19.12 12.34
CA CYS A 618 13.26 20.40 11.89
C CYS A 618 13.53 21.37 13.06
N LEU A 619 12.62 21.42 14.04
CA LEU A 619 12.79 22.25 15.24
C LEU A 619 13.86 21.67 16.17
N LYS A 620 13.91 20.34 16.33
CA LYS A 620 14.84 19.66 17.24
C LYS A 620 16.28 19.67 16.73
N TYR A 621 16.49 19.25 15.49
CA TYR A 621 17.82 18.97 14.95
C TYR A 621 18.38 20.10 14.07
N THR A 622 17.52 20.93 13.46
CA THR A 622 17.94 22.10 12.68
C THR A 622 17.27 23.41 13.11
N PRO A 623 17.24 23.75 14.41
CA PRO A 623 16.51 24.91 14.92
C PRO A 623 16.92 26.24 14.27
N ASN A 624 18.21 26.40 13.94
CA ASN A 624 18.74 27.63 13.34
C ASN A 624 18.29 27.82 11.88
N LEU A 625 18.28 26.75 11.09
CA LEU A 625 17.81 26.80 9.70
C LEU A 625 16.29 27.06 9.66
N THR A 626 15.55 26.35 10.52
CA THR A 626 14.10 26.56 10.70
C THR A 626 13.77 27.99 11.15
N ARG A 627 14.57 28.55 12.07
CA ARG A 627 14.44 29.95 12.50
C ARG A 627 14.71 30.92 11.37
N ASN A 628 15.78 30.72 10.59
CA ASN A 628 16.13 31.62 9.49
C ASN A 628 15.03 31.63 8.43
N TRP A 629 14.55 30.46 8.01
CA TRP A 629 13.38 30.33 7.13
C TRP A 629 12.17 31.07 7.69
N TRP A 630 11.85 30.92 8.98
CA TRP A 630 10.72 31.60 9.61
C TRP A 630 10.89 33.13 9.65
N LEU A 631 12.11 33.62 9.90
CA LEU A 631 12.42 35.05 9.89
C LEU A 631 12.26 35.64 8.48
N ASP A 632 12.74 34.92 7.47
CA ASP A 632 12.74 35.33 6.06
C ASP A 632 11.41 35.04 5.34
N CYS A 633 10.49 34.30 5.97
CA CYS A 633 9.18 33.96 5.44
C CYS A 633 8.36 35.21 5.10
N LYS A 634 8.04 35.36 3.80
CA LYS A 634 7.29 36.50 3.27
C LYS A 634 5.78 36.41 3.55
N SER A 635 5.24 35.19 3.61
CA SER A 635 3.82 34.96 3.90
C SER A 635 3.54 35.19 5.38
N LYS A 636 2.85 36.28 5.71
CA LYS A 636 2.44 36.59 7.09
C LYS A 636 1.57 35.48 7.69
N GLN A 637 0.75 34.83 6.87
CA GLN A 637 -0.13 33.75 7.29
C GLN A 637 0.68 32.52 7.71
N ILE A 638 1.62 32.07 6.88
CA ILE A 638 2.52 30.94 7.18
C ILE A 638 3.39 31.26 8.40
N LYS A 639 3.93 32.48 8.49
CA LYS A 639 4.75 32.91 9.63
C LYS A 639 3.99 32.87 10.96
N LEU A 640 2.73 33.34 10.95
CA LEU A 640 1.85 33.28 12.12
C LEU A 640 1.42 31.85 12.45
N ALA A 641 1.18 31.04 11.41
CA ALA A 641 0.87 29.62 11.56
C ALA A 641 1.99 28.87 12.25
N ALA A 642 3.22 28.99 11.75
CA ALA A 642 4.41 28.37 12.32
C ALA A 642 4.62 28.77 13.78
N SER A 643 4.50 30.06 14.08
CA SER A 643 4.62 30.60 15.44
C SER A 643 3.57 29.98 16.39
N LYS A 644 2.28 30.03 16.00
CA LYS A 644 1.18 29.48 16.82
C LYS A 644 1.27 27.97 17.01
N LEU A 645 1.66 27.23 15.97
CA LEU A 645 1.83 25.78 16.05
C LEU A 645 2.98 25.41 16.96
N THR A 646 4.12 26.08 16.78
CA THR A 646 5.31 25.87 17.62
C THR A 646 4.95 26.08 19.08
N ASP A 647 4.34 27.23 19.41
CA ASP A 647 3.91 27.55 20.78
C ASP A 647 3.01 26.47 21.41
N LYS A 648 1.95 26.09 20.71
CA LYS A 648 0.91 25.23 21.31
C LYS A 648 1.24 23.74 21.31
N VAL A 649 1.96 23.26 20.31
CA VAL A 649 2.10 21.83 20.03
C VAL A 649 3.53 21.36 20.27
N PHE A 650 4.52 22.08 19.75
CA PHE A 650 5.91 21.59 19.68
C PHE A 650 6.78 22.06 20.86
N SER A 651 6.70 23.34 21.24
CA SER A 651 7.48 23.91 22.32
C SER A 651 7.30 23.16 23.65
N PRO A 652 6.08 22.76 24.09
CA PRO A 652 5.93 22.05 25.35
C PRO A 652 6.70 20.72 25.38
N ILE A 653 6.75 20.01 24.25
CA ILE A 653 7.47 18.73 24.09
C ILE A 653 8.98 18.99 24.10
N LEU A 654 9.46 19.91 23.25
CA LEU A 654 10.89 20.24 23.12
C LEU A 654 11.48 20.82 24.41
N ILE A 655 10.74 21.69 25.09
CA ILE A 655 11.17 22.27 26.38
C ILE A 655 11.31 21.19 27.44
N GLN A 656 10.39 20.21 27.45
CA GLN A 656 10.45 19.11 28.40
C GLN A 656 11.67 18.21 28.13
N GLU A 657 11.91 17.84 26.87
CA GLU A 657 13.09 17.07 26.47
C GLU A 657 14.40 17.78 26.84
N VAL A 658 14.51 19.08 26.52
CA VAL A 658 15.68 19.89 26.88
C VAL A 658 15.94 19.89 28.39
N LYS A 659 14.88 20.02 29.21
CA LYS A 659 15.03 19.98 30.67
C LYS A 659 15.47 18.61 31.16
N ASP A 660 14.95 17.55 30.57
CA ASP A 660 15.30 16.18 30.93
C ASP A 660 16.77 15.90 30.56
N ASP A 661 17.20 16.30 29.37
CA ASP A 661 18.59 16.21 28.91
C ASP A 661 19.55 17.00 29.83
N VAL A 662 19.21 18.25 30.15
CA VAL A 662 20.01 19.09 31.04
C VAL A 662 20.06 18.52 32.46
N THR A 663 18.96 17.96 32.96
CA THR A 663 18.90 17.33 34.29
C THR A 663 19.76 16.07 34.34
N LYS A 664 19.68 15.24 33.29
CA LYS A 664 20.51 14.03 33.15
C LYS A 664 21.99 14.40 33.10
N TRP A 665 22.37 15.31 32.20
CA TRP A 665 23.74 15.81 32.10
C TRP A 665 24.25 16.37 33.43
N ALA A 666 23.42 17.14 34.14
CA ALA A 666 23.82 17.73 35.42
C ALA A 666 24.13 16.68 36.49
N SER A 667 23.44 15.53 36.46
CA SER A 667 23.67 14.41 37.40
C SER A 667 24.92 13.58 37.10
N GLU A 668 25.45 13.67 35.88
CA GLU A 668 26.61 12.91 35.39
C GLU A 668 27.89 13.76 35.35
N GLN A 669 27.90 14.92 36.03
CA GLN A 669 29.05 15.84 35.98
C GLN A 669 30.30 15.26 36.67
N ASP A 670 31.43 15.27 35.96
CA ASP A 670 32.76 15.01 36.54
C ASP A 670 33.17 16.13 37.50
N THR A 671 33.13 15.85 38.80
CA THR A 671 33.60 16.74 39.87
C THR A 671 35.03 16.39 40.27
N THR A 672 36.01 17.10 39.70
CA THR A 672 37.42 17.08 40.13
C THR A 672 37.74 18.35 40.94
N ASP A 673 38.80 18.36 41.77
CA ASP A 673 39.21 19.54 42.57
C ASP A 673 39.32 20.85 41.77
N ASP A 674 39.64 20.79 40.47
CA ASP A 674 39.77 21.95 39.58
C ASP A 674 38.44 22.43 38.92
N LYS A 675 37.34 21.66 39.04
CA LYS A 675 36.04 21.94 38.41
C LYS A 675 34.93 21.92 39.46
N LYS A 676 34.48 23.12 39.87
CA LYS A 676 33.33 23.28 40.77
C LYS A 676 32.06 22.69 40.14
N GLU A 677 31.26 22.00 40.94
CA GLU A 677 29.96 21.45 40.54
C GLU A 677 28.99 22.57 40.14
N LEU A 678 28.29 22.40 39.00
CA LEU A 678 27.20 23.28 38.60
C LEU A 678 25.88 22.70 39.11
N ILE A 679 25.25 23.37 40.07
CA ILE A 679 23.94 22.98 40.62
C ILE A 679 22.86 23.44 39.64
N VAL A 680 22.16 22.50 39.02
CA VAL A 680 21.06 22.77 38.08
C VAL A 680 19.72 22.38 38.71
N LYS A 681 18.73 23.25 38.59
CA LYS A 681 17.34 23.02 39.04
C LYS A 681 16.37 23.36 37.93
N THR A 682 15.54 22.38 37.57
CA THR A 682 14.44 22.51 36.61
C THR A 682 13.11 22.46 37.33
N SER A 683 12.09 23.10 36.76
CA SER A 683 10.72 23.06 37.27
C SER A 683 9.79 22.45 36.24
N LYS A 684 8.81 21.66 36.70
CA LYS A 684 7.74 21.13 35.85
C LYS A 684 6.79 22.22 35.36
N ASN A 685 6.63 23.31 36.13
CA ASN A 685 5.61 24.33 35.87
C ASN A 685 6.15 25.61 35.22
N SER A 686 7.47 25.74 35.05
CA SER A 686 8.07 26.90 34.36
C SER A 686 9.02 26.44 33.26
N ALA A 687 9.10 27.17 32.16
CA ALA A 687 10.06 26.92 31.07
C ALA A 687 11.49 27.42 31.42
N ASP A 688 11.79 27.55 32.72
CA ASP A 688 13.04 28.10 33.23
C ASP A 688 13.95 26.99 33.76
N ILE A 689 15.25 27.15 33.52
CA ILE A 689 16.33 26.32 34.05
C ILE A 689 17.20 27.22 34.93
N LEU A 690 17.26 26.93 36.23
CA LEU A 690 18.13 27.65 37.16
C LEU A 690 19.46 26.91 37.25
N ALA A 691 20.58 27.62 37.07
CA ALA A 691 21.91 27.05 37.21
C ALA A 691 22.77 27.93 38.11
N GLY A 692 23.59 27.34 38.96
CA GLY A 692 24.49 28.11 39.81
C GLY A 692 25.68 27.35 40.37
N VAL A 693 26.68 28.10 40.80
CA VAL A 693 27.94 27.60 41.37
C VAL A 693 28.11 28.19 42.77
N GLU A 694 28.52 27.35 43.72
CA GLU A 694 28.78 27.78 45.09
C GLU A 694 30.16 28.44 45.24
N ILE A 695 30.17 29.63 45.84
CA ILE A 695 31.35 30.46 46.09
C ILE A 695 31.23 31.02 47.51
N ASP A 696 32.11 30.59 48.41
CA ASP A 696 32.21 31.08 49.80
C ASP A 696 30.83 31.15 50.50
N GLU A 697 30.10 30.02 50.52
CA GLU A 697 28.75 29.88 51.10
C GLU A 697 27.64 30.70 50.41
N THR A 698 27.93 31.32 49.26
CA THR A 698 26.95 32.04 48.44
C THR A 698 26.82 31.45 47.04
N MET A 699 25.60 31.40 46.51
CA MET A 699 25.34 30.83 45.19
C MET A 699 25.34 31.92 44.11
N MET A 700 26.30 31.85 43.17
CA MET A 700 26.23 32.62 41.93
C MET A 700 25.27 31.93 40.97
N GLN A 701 24.24 32.63 40.47
CA GLN A 701 23.12 31.99 39.77
C GLN A 701 22.68 32.75 38.51
N ILE A 702 22.39 31.98 37.46
CA ILE A 702 21.68 32.42 36.25
C ILE A 702 20.39 31.62 36.08
N VAL A 703 19.44 32.21 35.36
CA VAL A 703 18.24 31.53 34.88
C VAL A 703 18.25 31.55 33.35
N VAL A 704 18.06 30.39 32.75
CA VAL A 704 17.86 30.21 31.30
C VAL A 704 16.37 30.06 31.08
N SER A 705 15.76 31.04 30.41
CA SER A 705 14.33 31.04 30.09
C SER A 705 14.12 30.58 28.65
N LEU A 706 13.37 29.50 28.48
CA LEU A 706 12.92 29.00 27.17
C LEU A 706 11.62 29.72 26.79
N PRO A 707 11.56 30.43 25.65
CA PRO A 707 10.36 31.15 25.24
C PRO A 707 9.22 30.20 24.86
N THR A 708 8.00 30.73 24.82
CA THR A 708 6.81 29.95 24.42
C THR A 708 6.93 29.43 22.99
N GLU A 709 7.61 30.15 22.09
CA GLU A 709 7.89 29.73 20.70
C GLU A 709 9.28 29.11 20.53
N TYR A 710 9.83 28.44 21.54
CA TYR A 710 11.11 27.75 21.43
C TYR A 710 11.05 26.60 20.41
N PRO A 711 12.01 26.45 19.47
CA PRO A 711 13.25 27.22 19.28
C PRO A 711 13.20 28.35 18.23
N LEU A 712 12.03 28.63 17.62
CA LEU A 712 11.88 29.78 16.71
C LEU A 712 12.26 31.09 17.39
N GLN A 713 11.94 31.23 18.67
CA GLN A 713 12.50 32.26 19.55
C GLN A 713 13.66 31.68 20.37
N GLY A 714 14.72 32.47 20.49
CA GLY A 714 15.98 32.02 21.08
C GLY A 714 15.92 32.15 22.59
N VAL A 715 16.70 31.33 23.29
CA VAL A 715 16.77 31.38 24.75
C VAL A 715 17.22 32.73 25.27
N GLU A 716 16.77 33.06 26.48
CA GLU A 716 17.20 34.24 27.23
C GLU A 716 17.91 33.83 28.52
N VAL A 717 19.08 34.41 28.78
CA VAL A 717 19.85 34.17 30.00
C VAL A 717 19.81 35.42 30.87
N ARG A 718 19.29 35.28 32.09
CA ARG A 718 19.19 36.38 33.06
C ARG A 718 19.98 36.05 34.31
N GLY A 719 20.69 37.04 34.86
CA GLY A 719 21.38 36.88 36.13
C GLY A 719 20.39 36.92 37.32
N VAL A 720 20.50 35.94 38.22
CA VAL A 720 19.70 35.87 39.46
C VAL A 720 20.49 36.39 40.64
N ASN A 721 21.73 35.91 40.82
CA ASN A 721 22.60 36.36 41.90
C ASN A 721 24.05 36.48 41.43
N ARG A 722 24.64 37.66 41.61
CA ARG A 722 26.04 37.99 41.22
C ARG A 722 26.92 37.97 42.47
N VAL A 723 28.05 37.25 42.40
CA VAL A 723 29.00 37.10 43.51
C VAL A 723 30.43 37.38 43.01
N ALA A 724 31.28 38.04 43.79
CA ALA A 724 32.73 38.20 43.56
C ALA A 724 33.24 38.81 42.23
N VAL A 725 32.37 39.17 41.27
CA VAL A 725 32.75 39.77 39.97
C VAL A 725 32.04 41.09 39.72
N ASN A 726 32.62 41.96 38.88
CA ASN A 726 32.02 43.24 38.50
C ASN A 726 30.78 43.04 37.58
N GLU A 727 29.93 44.06 37.47
CA GLU A 727 28.67 43.99 36.71
C GLU A 727 28.90 43.82 35.20
N LYS A 728 30.00 44.36 34.68
CA LYS A 728 30.33 44.29 33.25
C LYS A 728 30.70 42.87 32.83
N THR A 729 31.59 42.23 33.59
CA THR A 729 31.97 40.82 33.43
C THR A 729 30.75 39.91 33.59
N TRP A 730 29.91 40.18 34.60
CA TRP A 730 28.67 39.43 34.83
C TRP A 730 27.68 39.50 33.66
N ARG A 731 27.44 40.70 33.11
CA ARG A 731 26.61 40.87 31.91
C ARG A 731 27.22 40.21 30.68
N ALA A 732 28.54 40.31 30.51
CA ALA A 732 29.22 39.68 29.39
C ALA A 732 29.08 38.16 29.41
N TRP A 733 29.22 37.52 30.58
CA TRP A 733 29.00 36.08 30.72
C TRP A 733 27.57 35.65 30.37
N GLN A 734 26.56 36.44 30.76
CA GLN A 734 25.17 36.18 30.35
C GLN A 734 25.01 36.23 28.83
N VAL A 735 25.53 37.28 28.18
CA VAL A 735 25.43 37.47 26.73
C VAL A 735 26.18 36.38 25.97
N ILE A 736 27.37 36.01 26.42
CA ILE A 736 28.18 34.96 25.80
C ILE A 736 27.51 33.60 25.97
N ALA A 737 27.08 33.25 27.18
CA ALA A 737 26.37 32.00 27.42
C ALA A 737 25.10 31.94 26.57
N GLN A 738 24.29 33.01 26.53
CA GLN A 738 23.11 33.09 25.69
C GLN A 738 23.44 32.93 24.19
N GLY A 739 24.53 33.54 23.72
CA GLY A 739 24.99 33.40 22.34
C GLY A 739 25.35 31.95 22.00
N VAL A 740 26.05 31.26 22.90
CA VAL A 740 26.39 29.84 22.72
C VAL A 740 25.13 28.96 22.71
N MET A 741 24.21 29.17 23.66
CA MET A 741 22.98 28.38 23.73
C MET A 741 22.04 28.60 22.53
N ARG A 742 22.18 29.72 21.80
CA ARG A 742 21.44 29.98 20.57
C ARG A 742 22.06 29.31 19.35
N LEU A 743 23.37 29.08 19.36
CA LEU A 743 24.10 28.50 18.23
C LEU A 743 24.33 27.00 18.37
N ASN A 744 24.49 26.53 19.61
CA ASN A 744 24.79 25.14 19.99
C ASN A 744 23.77 24.67 21.05
N THR A 745 24.18 23.77 21.94
CA THR A 745 23.31 23.22 22.99
C THR A 745 23.24 24.12 24.22
N ILE A 746 22.16 23.97 25.00
CA ILE A 746 22.04 24.65 26.30
C ILE A 746 23.14 24.18 27.27
N VAL A 747 23.48 22.91 27.21
CA VAL A 747 24.57 22.30 27.99
C VAL A 747 25.91 22.99 27.71
N ASP A 748 26.25 23.26 26.44
CA ASP A 748 27.49 23.97 26.09
C ASP A 748 27.55 25.38 26.71
N GLY A 749 26.42 26.09 26.72
CA GLY A 749 26.33 27.39 27.37
C GLY A 749 26.48 27.32 28.89
N LEU A 750 25.92 26.29 29.52
CA LEU A 750 26.05 26.04 30.96
C LEU A 750 27.48 25.64 31.35
N ILE A 751 28.14 24.80 30.55
CA ILE A 751 29.56 24.45 30.71
C ILE A 751 30.42 25.70 30.59
N LEU A 752 30.20 26.52 29.56
CA LEU A 752 30.96 27.75 29.36
C LEU A 752 30.77 28.73 30.53
N PHE A 753 29.55 28.83 31.06
CA PHE A 753 29.28 29.62 32.26
C PHE A 753 30.07 29.10 33.47
N ARG A 754 29.95 27.80 33.79
CA ARG A 754 30.68 27.15 34.89
C ARG A 754 32.18 27.35 34.78
N ASP A 755 32.73 27.14 33.59
CA ASP A 755 34.18 27.18 33.36
C ASP A 755 34.71 28.63 33.49
N ASN A 756 33.95 29.64 33.04
CA ASN A 756 34.29 31.05 33.28
C ASN A 756 34.25 31.43 34.77
N VAL A 757 33.26 30.93 35.52
CA VAL A 757 33.18 31.13 36.98
C VAL A 757 34.40 30.51 37.66
N GLY A 758 34.71 29.24 37.36
CA GLY A 758 35.87 28.54 37.92
C GLY A 758 37.19 29.26 37.61
N ALA A 759 37.38 29.69 36.36
CA ALA A 759 38.58 30.40 35.93
C ALA A 759 38.74 31.77 36.64
N ALA A 760 37.63 32.48 36.88
CA ALA A 760 37.66 33.73 37.63
C ALA A 760 38.04 33.51 39.10
N MET A 761 37.52 32.45 39.74
CA MET A 761 37.88 32.09 41.11
C MET A 761 39.35 31.67 41.24
N ALA A 762 39.94 31.09 40.18
CA ALA A 762 41.36 30.80 40.10
C ALA A 762 42.25 32.02 39.77
N GLY A 763 41.68 33.24 39.70
CA GLY A 763 42.42 34.48 39.46
C GLY A 763 42.93 34.65 38.03
N LYS A 764 42.37 33.92 37.05
CA LYS A 764 42.79 34.02 35.65
C LYS A 764 42.28 35.32 35.01
N THR A 765 43.08 35.90 34.14
CA THR A 765 42.78 37.18 33.48
C THR A 765 41.75 37.02 32.36
N GLU A 766 40.71 37.84 32.38
CA GLU A 766 39.68 37.92 31.35
C GLU A 766 40.17 38.60 30.06
N CYS A 767 39.53 38.27 28.93
CA CYS A 767 39.72 38.97 27.67
C CYS A 767 39.21 40.41 27.78
N ALA A 768 40.02 41.40 27.41
CA ALA A 768 39.62 42.80 27.48
C ALA A 768 38.56 43.23 26.45
N ILE A 769 38.25 42.38 25.47
CA ILE A 769 37.25 42.64 24.43
C ILE A 769 35.89 42.02 24.82
N CYS A 770 35.87 40.70 25.01
CA CYS A 770 34.63 39.96 25.28
C CYS A 770 34.37 39.70 26.78
N TYR A 771 35.29 40.06 27.69
CA TYR A 771 35.20 39.84 29.15
C TYR A 771 34.98 38.36 29.56
N SER A 772 35.26 37.44 28.64
CA SER A 772 35.30 35.99 28.89
C SER A 772 36.73 35.56 29.21
N ILE A 773 36.91 34.64 30.15
CA ILE A 773 38.19 33.98 30.41
C ILE A 773 38.37 32.76 29.50
N ILE A 774 37.27 32.07 29.19
CA ILE A 774 37.23 30.96 28.25
C ILE A 774 36.31 31.35 27.10
N ALA A 775 36.81 31.30 25.87
CA ALA A 775 36.02 31.54 24.65
C ALA A 775 35.25 30.29 24.20
N THR A 776 34.44 30.44 23.15
CA THR A 776 33.66 29.36 22.53
C THR A 776 34.53 28.23 21.97
N ASP A 777 35.77 28.52 21.59
CA ASP A 777 36.78 27.55 21.14
C ASP A 777 37.52 26.86 22.29
N LYS A 778 37.05 27.05 23.54
CA LYS A 778 37.63 26.54 24.78
C LYS A 778 39.06 27.02 25.04
N ARG A 779 39.47 28.15 24.46
CA ARG A 779 40.79 28.77 24.70
C ARG A 779 40.72 29.92 25.68
N MET A 780 41.85 30.15 26.34
CA MET A 780 42.09 31.34 27.18
C MET A 780 42.68 32.48 26.33
N PRO A 781 42.55 33.74 26.76
CA PRO A 781 43.09 34.87 26.01
C PRO A 781 44.62 34.83 25.99
N ASP A 782 45.18 34.64 24.80
CA ASP A 782 46.60 34.41 24.55
C ASP A 782 47.26 35.56 23.77
N LYS A 783 46.47 36.43 23.13
CA LYS A 783 46.97 37.61 22.42
C LYS A 783 47.08 38.81 23.34
N ARG A 784 48.11 39.63 23.15
CA ARG A 784 48.36 40.83 23.97
C ARG A 784 48.31 42.08 23.10
N CYS A 785 47.52 43.07 23.51
CA CYS A 785 47.44 44.35 22.80
C CYS A 785 48.76 45.12 22.91
N GLY A 786 49.31 45.59 21.77
CA GLY A 786 50.57 46.34 21.75
C GLY A 786 50.54 47.67 22.52
N THR A 787 49.36 48.29 22.63
CA THR A 787 49.19 49.61 23.26
C THR A 787 48.87 49.50 24.76
N CYS A 788 47.79 48.81 25.13
CA CYS A 788 47.34 48.73 26.52
C CYS A 788 47.84 47.49 27.27
N LYS A 789 48.57 46.58 26.61
CA LYS A 789 49.10 45.32 27.16
C LYS A 789 48.07 44.34 27.73
N ASN A 790 46.77 44.59 27.56
CA ASN A 790 45.70 43.69 27.96
C ASN A 790 45.65 42.43 27.06
N LEU A 791 45.16 41.33 27.63
CA LEU A 791 45.00 40.05 26.94
C LEU A 791 43.65 39.97 26.20
N PHE A 792 43.60 39.29 25.06
CA PHE A 792 42.39 39.06 24.27
C PHE A 792 42.44 37.75 23.45
N HIS A 793 41.29 37.28 22.96
CA HIS A 793 41.18 36.09 22.10
C HIS A 793 41.47 36.41 20.63
N ALA A 794 42.11 35.50 19.89
CA ALA A 794 42.57 35.72 18.51
C ALA A 794 41.46 35.91 17.44
N GLY A 795 40.18 35.89 17.81
CA GLY A 795 39.04 36.10 16.91
C GLY A 795 37.93 36.97 17.52
N ALA A 796 38.26 37.80 18.52
CA ALA A 796 37.34 38.71 19.20
C ALA A 796 37.28 40.09 18.56
#